data_AF-A0A8T8TWM3-F1
#
_entry.id   AF-A0A8T8TWM3-F1
#
_cell.length_a   1.000
_cell.length_b   1.000
_cell.length_c   1.000
_cell.angle_alpha   90.00
_cell.angle_beta   90.00
_cell.angle_gamma   90.00
#
_symmetry.space_group_name_H-M   'P 1'
#
loop_
_entity.id
_entity.type
_entity.pdbx_description
1 polymer ?
#
loop_
_entity_poly.entity_id
_entity_poly.type
_entity_poly.pdbx_seq_one_letter_code
_entity_poly.pdbx_strand_id
1 'polypeptide(L)'
;MKASLFLVAASALRTIAHNARSVTYTYQTFTNHKVETATTSFPLLSSTPDPGHGKSSYVFNFKDNAYPTFSNVVGPLATDAPLPGLPNVTTLIQDAGFLILKGKVASPANCVACQQILASLAARMKVQQETLSNIAIPFCTALESALPMPLCIGLLKIGSTDIGGIFPAIDMLGADGQTLCAFMFGTCTLPPPPKLDMKALLKGKTAKPRPRPISTCKKEPLKVLHVSDYHLDTRYVVGAEAECSDQVCCRVMPYTNVSAPISEPASLFGNYLCDTPEGLGTSVFRNVPKVTGFKWSDFSFGIFTGDLVSHDIWELTESYVVAETLVSFQQFFNGLGGVKIYPTLGNHDTFPHAFTSFPNQNGVLPANASYPVQEESIYQKVANAWENYGWLSASEAQEVVSTGLGIYRAVTSEGLVIISLNSDVWYYFNLYAYIGANTVDATGTFRILIDYLLEAESKNQAVWLIQHVNVGGSTDYEALPAATDLYYQIIDRFSNTIRGNFFGHTHEDEFGVFYANNATVQTAQSAVGVGYIMPSVTTYTNLNAGFRYYLVDPDTFDIIDSITYYANVSNTNEWSKKGEVTWEYEYSARKTYDPTGKLLAPNAPLTPAFWHQVTEEIYTNEAMFETYTDLRTKKFRPYAPVTGLERNLTLCGLRSMSIPIFEECLGTMSSTTSFL
;
A
#
# COMPACT_ATOMS: atom_id res chain seq x y z
N MET A 1 49.07 13.00 25.48
CA MET A 1 48.57 13.92 26.54
C MET A 1 47.61 14.91 25.90
N LYS A 2 46.35 14.89 26.35
CA LYS A 2 45.24 15.86 26.21
C LYS A 2 44.78 16.18 24.77
N ALA A 3 43.67 15.67 24.24
CA ALA A 3 42.28 15.58 24.70
C ALA A 3 41.54 16.92 24.80
N SER A 4 40.41 16.97 24.10
CA SER A 4 39.16 17.69 24.38
C SER A 4 39.09 19.20 24.13
N LEU A 5 38.28 19.60 23.14
CA LEU A 5 37.26 20.64 23.27
C LEU A 5 36.40 20.69 21.98
N PHE A 6 35.19 20.13 22.01
CA PHE A 6 33.99 20.63 21.32
C PHE A 6 32.79 19.79 21.80
N LEU A 7 32.35 20.10 23.02
CA LEU A 7 31.02 19.81 23.53
C LEU A 7 30.59 21.05 24.34
N VAL A 8 29.31 21.38 24.26
CA VAL A 8 28.55 22.40 25.03
C VAL A 8 28.46 23.81 24.42
N ALA A 9 27.36 24.02 23.68
CA ALA A 9 26.45 25.16 23.81
C ALA A 9 25.05 24.68 23.36
N ALA A 10 24.31 24.05 24.27
CA ALA A 10 23.19 24.63 25.03
C ALA A 10 21.88 24.62 24.21
N SER A 11 21.02 23.61 24.33
CA SER A 11 20.07 23.42 25.44
C SER A 11 19.30 24.70 25.81
N ALA A 12 18.36 25.08 24.95
CA ALA A 12 17.16 25.78 25.37
C ALA A 12 15.99 24.79 25.28
N LEU A 13 15.86 23.97 26.33
CA LEU A 13 14.57 23.41 26.73
C LEU A 13 13.61 24.59 26.89
N ARG A 14 12.76 24.81 25.89
CA ARG A 14 11.40 25.27 26.19
C ARG A 14 10.56 24.00 26.31
N THR A 15 10.30 23.63 27.56
CA THR A 15 9.07 22.97 27.95
C THR A 15 7.91 23.75 27.32
N ILE A 16 7.46 23.33 26.13
CA ILE A 16 6.18 23.75 25.61
C ILE A 16 5.17 22.92 26.40
N ALA A 17 4.63 23.53 27.45
CA ALA A 17 3.38 23.07 28.01
C ALA A 17 2.39 22.98 26.84
N HIS A 18 1.93 21.77 26.53
CA HIS A 18 0.89 21.50 25.54
C HIS A 18 -0.38 22.25 25.95
N ASN A 19 -0.52 23.47 25.45
CA ASN A 19 -1.80 24.10 25.27
C ASN A 19 -2.14 23.90 23.80
N ALA A 20 -2.84 22.80 23.48
CA ALA A 20 -3.15 22.33 22.15
C ALA A 20 -4.00 23.35 21.36
N ARG A 21 -3.35 24.32 20.71
CA ARG A 21 -4.01 25.30 19.82
C ARG A 21 -3.28 25.52 18.50
N SER A 22 -2.19 24.80 18.21
CA SER A 22 -1.49 24.89 16.92
C SER A 22 -0.70 23.62 16.59
N VAL A 23 -0.76 23.14 15.34
CA VAL A 23 0.22 22.19 14.78
C VAL A 23 1.44 23.00 14.35
N THR A 24 2.60 22.65 14.86
CA THR A 24 3.87 23.22 14.40
C THR A 24 4.63 22.13 13.68
N TYR A 25 4.94 22.35 12.41
CA TYR A 25 5.78 21.44 11.66
C TYR A 25 7.08 22.11 11.25
N THR A 26 8.12 21.30 11.19
CA THR A 26 9.47 21.71 10.83
C THR A 26 9.79 21.09 9.48
N TYR A 27 10.18 21.93 8.53
CA TYR A 27 10.47 21.51 7.17
C TYR A 27 11.80 22.09 6.71
N GLN A 28 12.39 21.44 5.72
CA GLN A 28 13.60 21.92 5.09
C GLN A 28 13.26 22.82 3.91
N THR A 29 14.03 23.88 3.71
CA THR A 29 13.93 24.81 2.59
C THR A 29 15.24 24.86 1.83
N PHE A 30 15.18 24.82 0.50
CA PHE A 30 16.33 24.98 -0.38
C PHE A 30 16.36 26.40 -0.94
N THR A 31 17.33 27.21 -0.52
CA THR A 31 17.53 28.57 -1.03
C THR A 31 19.01 28.84 -1.26
N ASN A 32 19.36 29.55 -2.33
CA ASN A 32 20.74 29.89 -2.69
C ASN A 32 21.71 28.69 -2.64
N HIS A 33 21.29 27.53 -3.16
CA HIS A 33 22.06 26.29 -3.18
C HIS A 33 22.38 25.70 -1.79
N LYS A 34 21.58 26.00 -0.77
CA LYS A 34 21.72 25.48 0.60
C LYS A 34 20.39 25.01 1.16
N VAL A 35 20.44 23.95 1.96
CA VAL A 35 19.31 23.47 2.77
C VAL A 35 19.33 24.17 4.13
N GLU A 36 18.21 24.78 4.49
CA GLU A 36 17.97 25.45 5.77
C GLU A 36 16.73 24.84 6.45
N THR A 37 16.66 24.89 7.77
CA THR A 37 15.50 24.37 8.52
C THR A 37 14.58 25.52 8.91
N ALA A 38 13.31 25.42 8.55
CA ALA A 38 12.25 26.37 8.87
C ALA A 38 11.15 25.69 9.71
N THR A 39 10.40 26.48 10.45
CA THR A 39 9.28 25.98 11.27
C THR A 39 8.07 26.88 11.04
N THR A 40 6.93 26.26 10.71
CA THR A 40 5.65 26.95 10.55
C THR A 40 4.64 26.37 11.53
N SER A 41 3.86 27.25 12.15
CA SER A 41 2.77 26.88 13.07
C SER A 41 1.43 27.27 12.47
N PHE A 42 0.51 26.32 12.37
CA PHE A 42 -0.89 26.57 12.03
C PHE A 42 -1.78 26.39 13.25
N PRO A 43 -2.75 27.28 13.48
CA PRO A 43 -3.71 27.10 14.57
C PRO A 43 -4.57 25.85 14.34
N LEU A 44 -4.73 25.03 15.38
CA LEU A 44 -5.67 23.91 15.40
C LEU A 44 -7.05 24.45 15.77
N LEU A 45 -8.06 24.07 15.00
CA LEU A 45 -9.47 24.29 15.34
C LEU A 45 -10.02 23.19 16.26
N SER A 46 -9.23 22.15 16.58
CA SER A 46 -9.67 21.06 17.46
C SER A 46 -9.40 21.38 18.92
N SER A 47 -10.40 21.10 19.75
CA SER A 47 -10.28 21.04 21.20
C SER A 47 -10.17 19.56 21.62
N THR A 48 -9.17 18.84 21.11
CA THR A 48 -8.88 17.49 21.64
C THR A 48 -8.57 17.65 23.13
N PRO A 49 -9.41 17.11 24.04
CA PRO A 49 -9.06 17.08 25.44
C PRO A 49 -7.77 16.27 25.56
N ASP A 50 -6.75 16.83 26.21
CA ASP A 50 -5.51 16.13 26.57
C ASP A 50 -5.89 14.93 27.44
N PRO A 51 -5.87 13.69 26.91
CA PRO A 51 -6.11 12.53 27.73
C PRO A 51 -4.77 12.30 28.42
N GLY A 52 -4.66 12.61 29.71
CA GLY A 52 -3.41 12.59 30.46
C GLY A 52 -2.57 11.30 30.31
N HIS A 53 -1.83 11.18 29.22
CA HIS A 53 -1.05 10.02 28.81
C HIS A 53 0.38 10.49 28.57
N GLY A 54 1.10 10.68 29.67
CA GLY A 54 2.50 11.10 29.70
C GLY A 54 3.52 10.07 29.18
N LYS A 55 3.17 9.21 28.21
CA LYS A 55 4.08 8.19 27.66
C LYS A 55 3.72 7.78 26.23
N SER A 56 4.04 8.62 25.23
CA SER A 56 4.54 8.22 23.88
C SER A 56 4.12 9.20 22.77
N SER A 57 4.44 10.48 22.92
CA SER A 57 4.68 11.26 21.70
C SER A 57 5.95 10.71 21.05
N TYR A 58 5.91 10.22 19.81
CA TYR A 58 7.15 9.93 19.09
C TYR A 58 7.94 11.25 19.02
N VAL A 59 9.12 11.27 19.63
CA VAL A 59 9.99 12.45 19.62
C VAL A 59 10.87 12.32 18.40
N PHE A 60 10.52 13.07 17.36
CA PHE A 60 11.26 13.08 16.11
C PHE A 60 12.76 13.32 16.34
N ASN A 61 13.57 12.41 15.81
CA ASN A 61 15.02 12.47 15.90
C ASN A 61 15.58 12.62 14.48
N PHE A 62 16.24 13.73 14.19
CA PHE A 62 16.82 14.02 12.87
C PHE A 62 17.79 12.92 12.37
N LYS A 63 18.35 12.10 13.26
CA LYS A 63 19.19 10.96 12.85
C LYS A 63 18.39 9.85 12.16
N ASP A 64 17.11 9.73 12.45
CA ASP A 64 16.24 8.70 11.87
C ASP A 64 16.00 9.00 10.38
N ASN A 65 16.15 10.28 9.97
CA ASN A 65 16.08 10.72 8.57
C ASN A 65 17.40 10.59 7.81
N ALA A 66 18.46 10.06 8.41
CA ALA A 66 19.74 9.91 7.74
C ALA A 66 19.64 8.92 6.56
N TYR A 67 20.21 9.31 5.42
CA TYR A 67 20.41 8.40 4.28
C TYR A 67 21.31 7.23 4.68
N PRO A 68 21.10 6.02 4.13
CA PRO A 68 21.97 4.88 4.37
C PRO A 68 23.40 5.22 3.95
N THR A 69 24.34 5.04 4.87
CA THR A 69 25.76 5.11 4.52
C THR A 69 26.17 3.79 3.91
N PHE A 70 26.09 3.68 2.58
CA PHE A 70 26.77 2.62 1.89
C PHE A 70 28.27 2.93 1.91
N SER A 71 28.98 2.58 2.99
CA SER A 71 30.44 2.48 2.91
C SER A 71 30.73 1.66 1.66
N ASN A 72 31.56 2.15 0.74
CA ASN A 72 31.97 1.38 -0.43
C ASN A 72 32.27 -0.02 0.08
N VAL A 73 31.42 -1.00 -0.26
CA VAL A 73 31.71 -2.39 0.00
C VAL A 73 32.74 -2.72 -1.06
N VAL A 74 33.95 -2.17 -0.85
CA VAL A 74 35.20 -2.74 -1.31
C VAL A 74 35.49 -3.89 -0.36
N GLY A 75 34.50 -4.76 -0.15
CA GLY A 75 34.84 -6.16 0.03
C GLY A 75 35.65 -6.55 -1.19
N PRO A 76 36.61 -7.49 -1.09
CA PRO A 76 37.15 -8.07 -2.30
C PRO A 76 35.95 -8.41 -3.17
N LEU A 77 35.93 -7.92 -4.43
CA LEU A 77 35.02 -8.47 -5.41
C LEU A 77 35.08 -9.98 -5.19
N ALA A 78 33.97 -10.69 -5.35
CA ALA A 78 34.04 -12.14 -5.52
C ALA A 78 34.72 -12.45 -6.88
N THR A 79 35.89 -11.85 -7.15
CA THR A 79 36.97 -12.26 -8.04
C THR A 79 37.72 -13.45 -7.48
N ASP A 80 37.51 -13.80 -6.20
CA ASP A 80 37.83 -15.14 -5.73
C ASP A 80 37.12 -16.12 -6.67
N ALA A 81 37.87 -17.07 -7.22
CA ALA A 81 37.31 -18.11 -8.06
C ALA A 81 36.09 -18.69 -7.32
N PRO A 82 34.90 -18.77 -7.97
CA PRO A 82 33.75 -19.38 -7.33
C PRO A 82 34.17 -20.73 -6.75
N LEU A 83 33.62 -21.10 -5.59
CA LEU A 83 33.75 -22.48 -5.13
C LEU A 83 33.42 -23.42 -6.31
N PRO A 84 34.20 -24.50 -6.51
CA PRO A 84 34.10 -25.31 -7.72
C PRO A 84 32.65 -25.66 -8.06
N GLY A 85 32.17 -25.24 -9.25
CA GLY A 85 30.81 -25.51 -9.73
C GLY A 85 29.78 -24.38 -9.59
N LEU A 86 30.13 -23.20 -9.06
CA LEU A 86 29.22 -22.05 -9.03
C LEU A 86 29.39 -21.11 -10.24
N PRO A 87 28.32 -20.46 -10.75
CA PRO A 87 28.41 -19.50 -11.85
C PRO A 87 29.37 -18.35 -11.52
N ASN A 88 30.21 -17.95 -12.46
CA ASN A 88 31.08 -16.79 -12.27
C ASN A 88 30.27 -15.48 -12.36
N VAL A 89 30.79 -14.38 -11.80
CA VAL A 89 30.09 -13.08 -11.72
C VAL A 89 29.75 -12.54 -13.11
N THR A 90 30.63 -12.72 -14.10
CA THR A 90 30.39 -12.29 -15.48
C THR A 90 29.17 -12.98 -16.09
N THR A 91 29.01 -14.29 -15.86
CA THR A 91 27.85 -15.06 -16.31
C THR A 91 26.57 -14.57 -15.64
N LEU A 92 26.59 -14.30 -14.32
CA LEU A 92 25.41 -13.75 -13.63
C LEU A 92 24.96 -12.40 -14.21
N ILE A 93 25.90 -11.52 -14.54
CA ILE A 93 25.60 -10.22 -15.15
C ILE A 93 25.02 -10.41 -16.56
N GLN A 94 25.57 -11.34 -17.34
CA GLN A 94 25.05 -11.65 -18.68
C GLN A 94 23.64 -12.24 -18.63
N ASP A 95 23.41 -13.16 -17.70
CA ASP A 95 22.12 -13.83 -17.51
C ASP A 95 21.04 -12.85 -17.04
N ALA A 96 21.36 -11.99 -16.07
CA ALA A 96 20.46 -10.93 -15.64
C ALA A 96 20.19 -9.91 -16.76
N GLY A 97 21.22 -9.54 -17.53
CA GLY A 97 21.06 -8.71 -18.73
C GLY A 97 20.14 -9.36 -19.77
N PHE A 98 20.19 -10.68 -19.94
CA PHE A 98 19.23 -11.39 -20.78
C PHE A 98 17.81 -11.24 -20.22
N LEU A 99 17.57 -11.52 -18.94
CA LEU A 99 16.23 -11.43 -18.34
C LEU A 99 15.65 -10.01 -18.42
N ILE A 100 16.44 -9.00 -18.06
CA ILE A 100 15.98 -7.62 -17.93
C ILE A 100 15.88 -6.91 -19.29
N LEU A 101 16.77 -7.20 -20.24
CA LEU A 101 16.84 -6.43 -21.49
C LEU A 101 16.25 -7.17 -22.70
N LYS A 102 16.13 -8.50 -22.66
CA LYS A 102 15.79 -9.31 -23.83
C LYS A 102 14.66 -10.32 -23.61
N GLY A 103 14.54 -10.85 -22.40
CA GLY A 103 13.68 -11.97 -22.04
C GLY A 103 12.21 -11.62 -21.81
N LYS A 104 11.83 -10.33 -21.90
CA LYS A 104 10.50 -9.77 -21.58
C LYS A 104 9.34 -10.21 -22.50
N VAL A 105 9.38 -11.44 -23.01
CA VAL A 105 8.32 -12.06 -23.80
C VAL A 105 8.08 -13.47 -23.27
N ALA A 106 6.84 -13.75 -22.88
CA ALA A 106 6.46 -15.07 -22.39
C ALA A 106 6.57 -16.13 -23.49
N SER A 107 7.43 -17.12 -23.30
CA SER A 107 7.52 -18.30 -24.18
C SER A 107 8.07 -19.50 -23.43
N PRO A 108 7.81 -20.74 -23.88
CA PRO A 108 8.38 -21.93 -23.24
C PRO A 108 9.91 -21.89 -23.14
N ALA A 109 10.58 -21.34 -24.15
CA ALA A 109 12.04 -21.22 -24.17
C ALA A 109 12.55 -20.17 -23.17
N ASN A 110 11.95 -18.97 -23.15
CA ASN A 110 12.34 -17.91 -22.21
C ASN A 110 12.03 -18.29 -20.77
N CYS A 111 10.93 -19.01 -20.55
CA CYS A 111 10.54 -19.47 -19.23
C CYS A 111 11.55 -20.48 -18.66
N VAL A 112 11.92 -21.50 -19.44
CA VAL A 112 12.96 -22.46 -19.04
C VAL A 112 14.30 -21.76 -18.80
N ALA A 113 14.68 -20.80 -19.65
CA ALA A 113 15.90 -20.04 -19.46
C ALA A 113 15.88 -19.24 -18.15
N CYS A 114 14.78 -18.55 -17.84
CA CYS A 114 14.62 -17.81 -16.59
C CYS A 114 14.73 -18.72 -15.37
N GLN A 115 13.99 -19.83 -15.35
CA GLN A 115 14.03 -20.79 -14.24
C GLN A 115 15.45 -21.35 -14.02
N GLN A 116 16.18 -21.67 -15.10
CA GLN A 116 17.55 -22.18 -15.01
C GLN A 116 18.55 -21.11 -14.51
N ILE A 117 18.39 -19.86 -14.95
CA ILE A 117 19.20 -18.73 -14.48
C ILE A 117 18.96 -18.51 -12.97
N LEU A 118 17.70 -18.43 -12.55
CA LEU A 118 17.36 -18.21 -11.15
C LEU A 118 17.76 -19.39 -10.25
N ALA A 119 17.64 -20.64 -10.73
CA ALA A 119 18.14 -21.82 -10.01
C ALA A 119 19.66 -21.77 -9.84
N SER A 120 20.40 -21.32 -10.86
CA SER A 120 21.86 -21.16 -10.80
C SER A 120 22.27 -20.06 -9.82
N LEU A 121 21.53 -18.95 -9.79
CA LEU A 121 21.73 -17.87 -8.84
C LEU A 121 21.41 -18.31 -7.40
N ALA A 122 20.30 -19.03 -7.19
CA ALA A 122 19.92 -19.62 -5.91
C ALA A 122 21.00 -20.59 -5.38
N ALA A 123 21.56 -21.45 -6.25
CA ALA A 123 22.65 -22.35 -5.88
C ALA A 123 23.89 -21.61 -5.38
N ARG A 124 24.22 -20.45 -5.98
CA ARG A 124 25.30 -19.58 -5.52
C ARG A 124 24.96 -18.91 -4.19
N MET A 125 23.76 -18.33 -4.06
CA MET A 125 23.30 -17.65 -2.85
C MET A 125 23.24 -18.57 -1.63
N LYS A 126 22.94 -19.84 -1.83
CA LYS A 126 23.00 -20.86 -0.78
C LYS A 126 24.37 -20.98 -0.11
N VAL A 127 25.43 -20.63 -0.82
CA VAL A 127 26.81 -20.66 -0.32
C VAL A 127 27.35 -19.25 -0.01
N GLN A 128 26.93 -18.26 -0.80
CA GLN A 128 27.31 -16.84 -0.67
C GLN A 128 26.03 -16.00 -0.62
N GLN A 129 25.38 -15.93 0.54
CA GLN A 129 24.10 -15.23 0.73
C GLN A 129 24.14 -13.80 0.17
N GLU A 130 25.18 -13.04 0.52
CA GLU A 130 25.36 -11.65 0.09
C GLU A 130 25.89 -11.47 -1.35
N THR A 131 25.63 -12.42 -2.24
CA THR A 131 26.16 -12.36 -3.62
C THR A 131 25.79 -11.05 -4.32
N LEU A 132 24.54 -10.59 -4.20
CA LEU A 132 24.06 -9.41 -4.92
C LEU A 132 24.69 -8.10 -4.44
N SER A 133 24.81 -7.91 -3.12
CA SER A 133 25.48 -6.73 -2.56
C SER A 133 26.95 -6.64 -3.00
N ASN A 134 27.65 -7.79 -3.03
CA ASN A 134 29.07 -7.85 -3.43
C ASN A 134 29.31 -7.53 -4.91
N ILE A 135 28.33 -7.76 -5.78
CA ILE A 135 28.45 -7.51 -7.22
C ILE A 135 27.62 -6.31 -7.69
N ALA A 136 26.99 -5.57 -6.77
CA ALA A 136 26.02 -4.53 -7.10
C ALA A 136 26.58 -3.48 -8.07
N ILE A 137 27.82 -3.02 -7.87
CA ILE A 137 28.44 -2.03 -8.76
C ILE A 137 28.59 -2.56 -10.20
N PRO A 138 29.37 -3.64 -10.46
CA PRO A 138 29.52 -4.13 -11.83
C PRO A 138 28.21 -4.62 -12.46
N PHE A 139 27.28 -5.14 -11.64
CA PHE A 139 25.95 -5.53 -12.10
C PHE A 139 25.13 -4.33 -12.58
N CYS A 140 25.02 -3.28 -11.76
CA CYS A 140 24.24 -2.09 -12.09
C CYS A 140 24.88 -1.30 -13.24
N THR A 141 26.22 -1.24 -13.33
CA THR A 141 26.89 -0.63 -14.49
C THR A 141 26.52 -1.33 -15.80
N ALA A 142 26.36 -2.65 -15.80
CA ALA A 142 25.94 -3.38 -17.00
C ALA A 142 24.47 -3.15 -17.39
N LEU A 143 23.66 -2.61 -16.47
CA LEU A 143 22.22 -2.40 -16.62
C LEU A 143 21.83 -0.92 -16.57
N GLU A 144 22.79 0.00 -16.60
CA GLU A 144 22.55 1.44 -16.43
C GLU A 144 21.62 2.04 -17.50
N SER A 145 21.51 1.39 -18.66
CA SER A 145 20.58 1.77 -19.71
C SER A 145 19.11 1.48 -19.38
N ALA A 146 18.86 0.60 -18.41
CA ALA A 146 17.51 0.20 -18.00
C ALA A 146 17.17 0.65 -16.59
N LEU A 147 18.15 0.75 -15.68
CA LEU A 147 17.93 1.11 -14.29
C LEU A 147 18.89 2.22 -13.86
N PRO A 148 18.40 3.32 -13.25
CA PRO A 148 19.26 4.31 -12.63
C PRO A 148 20.22 3.68 -11.61
N MET A 149 21.49 4.07 -11.66
CA MET A 149 22.55 3.50 -10.82
C MET A 149 22.25 3.57 -9.30
N PRO A 150 21.79 4.70 -8.72
CA PRO A 150 21.47 4.77 -7.29
C PRO A 150 20.36 3.80 -6.89
N LEU A 151 19.29 3.73 -7.69
CA LEU A 151 18.17 2.81 -7.49
C LEU A 151 18.65 1.36 -7.47
N CYS A 152 19.37 0.94 -8.51
CA CYS A 152 19.87 -0.42 -8.64
C CYS A 152 20.81 -0.80 -7.49
N ILE A 153 21.77 0.06 -7.15
CA ILE A 153 22.73 -0.23 -6.08
C ILE A 153 22.04 -0.27 -4.71
N GLY A 154 21.15 0.67 -4.42
CA GLY A 154 20.44 0.75 -3.15
C GLY A 154 19.55 -0.47 -2.92
N LEU A 155 18.73 -0.85 -3.91
CA LEU A 155 17.88 -2.04 -3.83
C LEU A 155 18.69 -3.32 -3.59
N LEU A 156 19.76 -3.52 -4.35
CA LEU A 156 20.61 -4.71 -4.17
C LEU A 156 21.30 -4.72 -2.81
N LYS A 157 21.73 -3.56 -2.29
CA LYS A 157 22.38 -3.50 -0.98
C LYS A 157 21.42 -3.70 0.18
N ILE A 158 20.21 -3.16 0.09
CA ILE A 158 19.18 -3.29 1.13
C ILE A 158 18.63 -4.71 1.16
N GLY A 159 18.29 -5.29 0.00
CA GLY A 159 17.61 -6.60 -0.08
C GLY A 159 18.52 -7.83 -0.20
N SER A 160 19.83 -7.68 -0.42
CA SER A 160 20.74 -8.81 -0.73
C SER A 160 20.68 -9.95 0.28
N THR A 161 20.67 -9.64 1.57
CA THR A 161 20.58 -10.63 2.65
C THR A 161 19.34 -11.50 2.50
N ASP A 162 18.18 -10.85 2.33
CA ASP A 162 16.88 -11.51 2.27
C ASP A 162 16.73 -12.27 0.97
N ILE A 163 17.07 -11.67 -0.17
CA ILE A 163 17.07 -12.34 -1.49
C ILE A 163 17.95 -13.60 -1.42
N GLY A 164 19.13 -13.50 -0.81
CA GLY A 164 20.05 -14.62 -0.64
C GLY A 164 19.51 -15.75 0.22
N GLY A 165 18.58 -15.48 1.14
CA GLY A 165 17.86 -16.48 1.93
C GLY A 165 16.62 -17.03 1.22
N ILE A 166 15.89 -16.18 0.51
CA ILE A 166 14.64 -16.50 -0.20
C ILE A 166 14.91 -17.36 -1.43
N PHE A 167 15.84 -16.98 -2.29
CA PHE A 167 16.05 -17.66 -3.57
C PHE A 167 16.36 -19.16 -3.42
N PRO A 168 17.23 -19.59 -2.47
CA PRO A 168 17.43 -21.01 -2.19
C PRO A 168 16.20 -21.74 -1.64
N ALA A 169 15.20 -21.02 -1.10
CA ALA A 169 13.98 -21.58 -0.54
C ALA A 169 12.84 -21.75 -1.57
N ILE A 170 12.93 -21.08 -2.72
CA ILE A 170 11.95 -21.16 -3.81
C ILE A 170 12.20 -22.41 -4.65
N ASP A 171 11.13 -23.11 -5.05
CA ASP A 171 11.20 -24.13 -6.11
C ASP A 171 11.35 -23.47 -7.50
N MET A 172 12.59 -23.06 -7.81
CA MET A 172 12.92 -22.30 -9.01
C MET A 172 12.60 -23.03 -10.33
N LEU A 173 12.61 -24.37 -10.32
CA LEU A 173 12.32 -25.17 -11.50
C LEU A 173 10.85 -25.62 -11.58
N GLY A 174 10.07 -25.37 -10.52
CA GLY A 174 8.66 -25.65 -10.44
C GLY A 174 7.76 -24.44 -10.68
N ALA A 175 6.53 -24.54 -10.16
CA ALA A 175 5.49 -23.50 -10.34
C ALA A 175 5.83 -22.19 -9.63
N ASP A 176 6.57 -22.24 -8.52
CA ASP A 176 7.00 -21.06 -7.79
C ASP A 176 7.97 -20.21 -8.62
N GLY A 177 9.01 -20.85 -9.18
CA GLY A 177 9.93 -20.19 -10.11
C GLY A 177 9.26 -19.73 -11.41
N GLN A 178 8.27 -20.47 -11.92
CA GLN A 178 7.47 -20.03 -13.06
C GLN A 178 6.68 -18.75 -12.74
N THR A 179 6.05 -18.68 -11.57
CA THR A 179 5.34 -17.49 -11.09
C THR A 179 6.30 -16.30 -10.92
N LEU A 180 7.47 -16.51 -10.31
CA LEU A 180 8.52 -15.49 -10.17
C LEU A 180 9.00 -14.96 -11.52
N CYS A 181 9.26 -15.86 -12.47
CA CYS A 181 9.68 -15.52 -13.83
C CYS A 181 8.60 -14.78 -14.64
N ALA A 182 7.33 -15.05 -14.37
CA ALA A 182 6.21 -14.37 -15.01
C ALA A 182 6.08 -12.94 -14.49
N PHE A 183 6.01 -12.75 -13.17
CA PHE A 183 5.90 -11.42 -12.57
C PHE A 183 7.17 -10.59 -12.76
N MET A 184 8.32 -11.04 -12.25
CA MET A 184 9.50 -10.18 -12.20
C MET A 184 10.18 -9.96 -13.57
N PHE A 185 9.94 -10.84 -14.54
CA PHE A 185 10.68 -10.77 -15.82
C PHE A 185 9.81 -10.88 -17.08
N GLY A 186 8.50 -11.16 -16.96
CA GLY A 186 7.62 -11.34 -18.12
C GLY A 186 8.05 -12.49 -19.06
N THR A 187 8.82 -13.47 -18.54
CA THR A 187 9.46 -14.55 -19.34
C THR A 187 8.61 -15.82 -19.42
N CYS A 188 7.71 -16.00 -18.45
CA CYS A 188 6.80 -17.13 -18.33
C CYS A 188 5.35 -16.67 -18.43
N THR A 189 4.45 -17.56 -18.86
CA THR A 189 3.02 -17.44 -18.56
C THR A 189 2.76 -17.87 -17.12
N LEU A 190 1.75 -17.30 -16.48
CA LEU A 190 1.41 -17.68 -15.11
C LEU A 190 0.88 -19.12 -15.05
N PRO A 191 1.27 -19.90 -14.03
CA PRO A 191 0.65 -21.19 -13.80
C PRO A 191 -0.80 -21.01 -13.31
N PRO A 192 -1.69 -21.98 -13.57
CA PRO A 192 -3.02 -21.96 -13.01
C PRO A 192 -2.97 -22.07 -11.47
N PRO A 193 -3.85 -21.38 -10.74
CA PRO A 193 -3.96 -21.49 -9.28
C PRO A 193 -4.14 -22.94 -8.82
N PRO A 194 -3.69 -23.28 -7.60
CA PRO A 194 -3.90 -24.61 -7.04
C PRO A 194 -5.39 -24.91 -6.86
N LYS A 195 -5.77 -26.19 -7.00
CA LYS A 195 -7.15 -26.61 -6.74
C LYS A 195 -7.49 -26.43 -5.26
N LEU A 196 -8.58 -25.73 -4.97
CA LEU A 196 -9.04 -25.46 -3.61
C LEU A 196 -10.02 -26.53 -3.11
N ASP A 197 -9.71 -27.14 -1.96
CA ASP A 197 -10.70 -27.91 -1.19
C ASP A 197 -11.39 -26.98 -0.18
N MET A 198 -12.41 -26.27 -0.67
CA MET A 198 -13.18 -25.34 0.16
C MET A 198 -13.89 -26.05 1.33
N LYS A 199 -14.22 -27.34 1.22
CA LYS A 199 -14.83 -28.08 2.33
C LYS A 199 -13.84 -28.27 3.47
N ALA A 200 -12.60 -28.64 3.16
CA ALA A 200 -11.54 -28.76 4.16
C ALA A 200 -11.15 -27.40 4.75
N LEU A 201 -10.97 -26.38 3.90
CA LEU A 201 -10.63 -25.02 4.33
C LEU A 201 -11.71 -24.45 5.25
N LEU A 202 -12.99 -24.60 4.92
CA LEU A 202 -14.12 -24.09 5.70
C LEU A 202 -14.55 -25.01 6.86
N LYS A 203 -13.75 -26.00 7.24
CA LYS A 203 -14.05 -26.95 8.34
C LYS A 203 -15.44 -27.60 8.19
N GLY A 204 -15.82 -27.92 6.95
CA GLY A 204 -17.11 -28.51 6.58
C GLY A 204 -18.28 -27.53 6.44
N LYS A 205 -18.12 -26.24 6.78
CA LYS A 205 -19.18 -25.22 6.76
C LYS A 205 -19.29 -24.52 5.40
N THR A 206 -19.58 -25.26 4.33
CA THR A 206 -19.63 -24.71 2.96
C THR A 206 -20.94 -23.99 2.61
N ALA A 207 -22.02 -24.25 3.33
CA ALA A 207 -23.31 -23.63 3.07
C ALA A 207 -23.33 -22.16 3.53
N LYS A 208 -23.78 -21.25 2.66
CA LYS A 208 -24.02 -19.85 3.04
C LYS A 208 -25.23 -19.77 3.98
N PRO A 209 -25.21 -18.88 5.00
CA PRO A 209 -26.42 -18.52 5.75
C PRO A 209 -27.52 -18.00 4.82
N ARG A 210 -28.76 -17.95 5.32
CA ARG A 210 -29.86 -17.34 4.57
C ARG A 210 -29.49 -15.88 4.22
N PRO A 211 -29.69 -15.44 2.96
CA PRO A 211 -29.48 -14.05 2.59
C PRO A 211 -30.28 -13.10 3.47
N ARG A 212 -29.64 -12.02 3.91
CA ARG A 212 -30.33 -10.97 4.67
C ARG A 212 -31.23 -10.17 3.72
N PRO A 213 -32.42 -9.75 4.16
CA PRO A 213 -33.23 -8.81 3.38
C PRO A 213 -32.48 -7.49 3.22
N ILE A 214 -32.36 -7.00 1.99
CA ILE A 214 -31.84 -5.66 1.72
C ILE A 214 -32.98 -4.68 2.01
N SER A 215 -32.75 -3.73 2.91
CA SER A 215 -33.71 -2.68 3.27
C SER A 215 -33.07 -1.30 3.19
N THR A 216 -33.92 -0.28 3.06
CA THR A 216 -33.47 1.11 3.16
C THR A 216 -33.11 1.46 4.61
N CYS A 217 -32.06 2.26 4.78
CA CYS A 217 -31.67 2.77 6.09
C CYS A 217 -32.76 3.72 6.62
N LYS A 218 -33.20 3.46 7.85
CA LYS A 218 -34.28 4.21 8.54
C LYS A 218 -33.77 5.14 9.63
N LYS A 219 -32.52 4.96 10.05
CA LYS A 219 -31.86 5.74 11.09
C LYS A 219 -30.91 6.75 10.45
N GLU A 220 -30.43 7.69 11.24
CA GLU A 220 -29.31 8.54 10.80
C GLU A 220 -28.09 7.65 10.51
N PRO A 221 -27.51 7.70 9.30
CA PRO A 221 -26.34 6.89 8.97
C PRO A 221 -25.12 7.26 9.83
N LEU A 222 -24.35 6.24 10.18
CA LEU A 222 -23.01 6.42 10.74
C LEU A 222 -22.12 7.09 9.69
N LYS A 223 -21.17 7.90 10.16
CA LYS A 223 -20.18 8.56 9.31
C LYS A 223 -18.83 7.93 9.60
N VAL A 224 -18.22 7.34 8.58
CA VAL A 224 -16.96 6.61 8.72
C VAL A 224 -15.91 7.21 7.79
N LEU A 225 -14.82 7.73 8.35
CA LEU A 225 -13.70 8.30 7.58
C LEU A 225 -12.87 7.17 6.94
N HIS A 226 -12.37 7.38 5.72
CA HIS A 226 -11.39 6.53 5.09
C HIS A 226 -10.26 7.38 4.50
N VAL A 227 -9.04 7.05 4.91
CA VAL A 227 -7.79 7.63 4.42
C VAL A 227 -6.89 6.47 3.99
N SER A 228 -6.08 6.66 2.96
CA SER A 228 -5.11 5.67 2.49
C SER A 228 -3.90 6.35 1.88
N ASP A 229 -2.77 5.63 1.79
CA ASP A 229 -1.59 6.00 1.00
C ASP A 229 -1.15 7.43 1.37
N TYR A 230 -0.79 7.58 2.64
CA TYR A 230 -0.39 8.84 3.23
C TYR A 230 0.98 9.28 2.73
N HIS A 231 1.92 8.33 2.55
CA HIS A 231 3.30 8.53 2.13
C HIS A 231 3.88 9.86 2.60
N LEU A 232 3.97 10.01 3.92
CA LEU A 232 4.62 11.17 4.50
C LEU A 232 6.07 11.18 4.03
N ASP A 233 6.51 12.33 3.52
CA ASP A 233 7.90 12.56 3.19
C ASP A 233 8.51 13.51 4.21
N THR A 234 9.19 12.94 5.21
CA THR A 234 9.93 13.70 6.22
C THR A 234 11.28 14.22 5.70
N ARG A 235 11.69 13.81 4.49
CA ARG A 235 12.85 14.33 3.76
C ARG A 235 12.47 15.37 2.70
N TYR A 236 11.19 15.75 2.60
CA TYR A 236 10.71 16.75 1.65
C TYR A 236 11.38 18.10 1.90
N VAL A 237 11.92 18.70 0.84
CA VAL A 237 12.61 19.99 0.89
C VAL A 237 11.88 21.00 0.01
N VAL A 238 11.22 21.97 0.63
CA VAL A 238 10.55 23.07 -0.06
C VAL A 238 11.57 23.86 -0.89
N GLY A 239 11.26 24.11 -2.16
CA GLY A 239 12.14 24.77 -3.11
C GLY A 239 13.17 23.85 -3.78
N ALA A 240 13.26 22.55 -3.43
CA ALA A 240 14.02 21.59 -4.23
C ALA A 240 13.36 21.34 -5.60
N GLU A 241 14.05 20.64 -6.50
CA GLU A 241 13.46 20.30 -7.81
C GLU A 241 12.24 19.39 -7.64
N ALA A 242 11.10 19.82 -8.18
CA ALA A 242 9.85 19.08 -8.18
C ALA A 242 9.57 18.37 -9.51
N GLU A 243 10.26 18.76 -10.60
CA GLU A 243 10.14 18.14 -11.92
C GLU A 243 11.47 17.46 -12.29
N CYS A 244 11.79 16.39 -11.57
CA CYS A 244 13.03 15.65 -11.71
C CYS A 244 12.86 14.40 -12.61
N SER A 245 13.98 13.85 -13.09
CA SER A 245 13.99 12.56 -13.80
C SER A 245 14.22 11.35 -12.89
N ASP A 246 14.30 11.58 -11.57
CA ASP A 246 14.40 10.51 -10.58
C ASP A 246 13.02 9.89 -10.32
N GLN A 247 12.96 8.76 -9.60
CA GLN A 247 11.70 8.10 -9.25
C GLN A 247 10.84 8.97 -8.31
N VAL A 248 11.43 9.69 -7.34
CA VAL A 248 10.70 10.63 -6.47
C VAL A 248 11.45 11.96 -6.36
N CYS A 249 10.73 13.08 -6.51
CA CYS A 249 11.29 14.43 -6.51
C CYS A 249 11.14 15.16 -5.16
N CYS A 250 11.29 16.48 -5.15
CA CYS A 250 11.15 17.37 -3.98
C CYS A 250 12.12 17.09 -2.83
N ARG A 251 13.30 16.54 -3.13
CA ARG A 251 14.31 16.17 -2.14
C ARG A 251 15.70 16.66 -2.54
N VAL A 252 16.61 16.62 -1.56
CA VAL A 252 18.05 16.75 -1.80
C VAL A 252 18.72 15.45 -1.39
N MET A 253 18.87 14.53 -2.34
CA MET A 253 19.55 13.26 -2.18
C MET A 253 21.08 13.46 -2.00
N PRO A 254 21.81 12.45 -1.46
CA PRO A 254 23.26 12.55 -1.29
C PRO A 254 24.05 12.87 -2.57
N TYR A 255 23.48 12.52 -3.73
CA TYR A 255 24.05 12.71 -5.06
C TYR A 255 23.36 13.82 -5.88
N THR A 256 22.44 14.59 -5.29
CA THR A 256 21.77 15.71 -5.98
C THR A 256 22.79 16.79 -6.33
N ASN A 257 22.82 17.20 -7.60
CA ASN A 257 23.60 18.36 -8.01
C ASN A 257 22.90 19.66 -7.58
N VAL A 258 23.21 20.13 -6.38
CA VAL A 258 22.64 21.36 -5.80
C VAL A 258 22.94 22.64 -6.59
N SER A 259 23.85 22.59 -7.57
CA SER A 259 24.15 23.72 -8.46
C SER A 259 23.31 23.71 -9.75
N ALA A 260 22.56 22.64 -10.01
CA ALA A 260 21.67 22.57 -11.17
C ALA A 260 20.54 23.62 -11.04
N PRO A 261 20.10 24.22 -12.17
CA PRO A 261 18.96 25.12 -12.14
C PRO A 261 17.68 24.35 -11.78
N ILE A 262 16.85 24.95 -10.93
CA ILE A 262 15.55 24.39 -10.57
C ILE A 262 14.53 24.79 -11.63
N SER A 263 13.87 23.81 -12.22
CA SER A 263 12.83 24.00 -13.23
C SER A 263 11.47 24.29 -12.57
N GLU A 264 11.09 23.48 -11.59
CA GLU A 264 9.91 23.67 -10.76
C GLU A 264 10.30 23.59 -9.27
N PRO A 265 10.13 24.65 -8.48
CA PRO A 265 10.42 24.59 -7.06
C PRO A 265 9.31 23.84 -6.31
N ALA A 266 9.72 22.91 -5.45
CA ALA A 266 8.86 22.17 -4.54
C ALA A 266 8.06 23.11 -3.64
N SER A 267 6.76 22.90 -3.57
CA SER A 267 5.80 23.72 -2.82
C SER A 267 5.68 23.28 -1.37
N LEU A 268 5.17 24.14 -0.49
CA LEU A 268 4.90 23.76 0.90
C LEU A 268 3.83 22.65 1.01
N PHE A 269 2.98 22.54 -0.01
CA PHE A 269 1.80 21.68 -0.01
C PHE A 269 1.83 20.60 -1.11
N GLY A 270 3.01 20.29 -1.64
CA GLY A 270 3.22 19.17 -2.57
C GLY A 270 3.27 19.58 -4.04
N ASN A 271 3.71 18.62 -4.87
CA ASN A 271 3.81 18.69 -6.33
C ASN A 271 3.55 17.29 -6.90
N TYR A 272 3.21 17.19 -8.18
CA TYR A 272 2.74 15.95 -8.80
C TYR A 272 3.76 14.80 -8.84
N LEU A 273 5.07 15.05 -8.83
CA LEU A 273 6.10 14.01 -8.83
C LEU A 273 6.71 13.75 -7.44
N CYS A 274 6.00 14.15 -6.39
CA CYS A 274 6.51 14.12 -5.02
C CYS A 274 5.54 13.42 -4.08
N ASP A 275 6.08 12.87 -3.01
CA ASP A 275 5.32 12.39 -1.87
C ASP A 275 4.81 13.52 -0.97
N THR A 276 3.99 13.16 0.01
CA THR A 276 3.23 14.09 0.84
C THR A 276 4.13 14.87 1.79
N PRO A 277 4.33 16.20 1.62
CA PRO A 277 4.91 17.00 2.68
C PRO A 277 3.95 17.10 3.87
N GLU A 278 4.49 17.28 5.07
CA GLU A 278 3.70 17.40 6.31
C GLU A 278 2.60 18.48 6.22
N GLY A 279 2.85 19.56 5.47
CA GLY A 279 1.87 20.62 5.22
C GLY A 279 0.59 20.12 4.53
N LEU A 280 0.74 19.25 3.52
CA LEU A 280 -0.37 18.64 2.79
C LEU A 280 -1.05 17.55 3.64
N GLY A 281 -0.26 16.61 4.18
CA GLY A 281 -0.79 15.47 4.93
C GLY A 281 -1.63 15.92 6.14
N THR A 282 -1.11 16.83 6.96
CA THR A 282 -1.84 17.35 8.11
C THR A 282 -3.04 18.23 7.73
N SER A 283 -3.11 18.72 6.48
CA SER A 283 -4.25 19.51 6.00
C SER A 283 -5.53 18.70 5.91
N VAL A 284 -5.45 17.38 5.68
CA VAL A 284 -6.60 16.48 5.67
C VAL A 284 -7.41 16.67 6.95
N PHE A 285 -6.76 16.53 8.11
CA PHE A 285 -7.44 16.59 9.41
C PHE A 285 -8.00 17.98 9.74
N ARG A 286 -7.34 19.05 9.29
CA ARG A 286 -7.86 20.41 9.51
C ARG A 286 -9.07 20.71 8.62
N ASN A 287 -9.16 20.07 7.46
CA ASN A 287 -10.16 20.40 6.45
C ASN A 287 -11.36 19.46 6.46
N VAL A 288 -11.24 18.20 6.89
CA VAL A 288 -12.38 17.27 7.00
C VAL A 288 -13.59 17.92 7.69
N PRO A 289 -13.49 18.52 8.90
CA PRO A 289 -14.62 19.23 9.50
C PRO A 289 -15.12 20.42 8.68
N LYS A 290 -14.21 21.19 8.08
CA LYS A 290 -14.53 22.43 7.34
C LYS A 290 -15.33 22.14 6.07
N VAL A 291 -14.93 21.13 5.29
CA VAL A 291 -15.50 20.87 3.95
C VAL A 291 -16.68 19.92 3.98
N THR A 292 -16.79 19.09 5.03
CA THR A 292 -17.96 18.23 5.24
C THR A 292 -19.05 18.94 6.04
N GLY A 293 -18.69 19.96 6.84
CA GLY A 293 -19.59 20.61 7.79
C GLY A 293 -19.84 19.80 9.07
N PHE A 294 -19.21 18.63 9.22
CA PHE A 294 -19.31 17.79 10.40
C PHE A 294 -18.24 18.15 11.44
N LYS A 295 -18.49 17.79 12.69
CA LYS A 295 -17.48 17.76 13.75
C LYS A 295 -16.85 16.38 13.79
N TRP A 296 -15.64 16.29 14.35
CA TRP A 296 -15.01 14.99 14.61
C TRP A 296 -15.90 14.06 15.45
N SER A 297 -16.63 14.60 16.43
CA SER A 297 -17.59 13.84 17.25
C SER A 297 -18.79 13.27 16.47
N ASP A 298 -19.02 13.70 15.23
CA ASP A 298 -20.08 13.17 14.38
C ASP A 298 -19.62 11.92 13.61
N PHE A 299 -18.31 11.67 13.53
CA PHE A 299 -17.75 10.44 12.95
C PHE A 299 -17.72 9.34 14.00
N SER A 300 -18.22 8.17 13.65
CA SER A 300 -18.29 7.00 14.54
C SER A 300 -16.90 6.38 14.74
N PHE A 301 -16.18 6.19 13.64
CA PHE A 301 -14.80 5.72 13.59
C PHE A 301 -14.22 6.05 12.21
N GLY A 302 -12.94 5.73 11.99
CA GLY A 302 -12.31 5.73 10.68
C GLY A 302 -11.60 4.42 10.38
N ILE A 303 -11.24 4.22 9.12
CA ILE A 303 -10.33 3.17 8.66
C ILE A 303 -9.15 3.79 7.92
N PHE A 304 -7.98 3.17 8.03
CA PHE A 304 -6.77 3.56 7.31
C PHE A 304 -6.14 2.35 6.63
N THR A 305 -6.00 2.39 5.31
CA THR A 305 -5.57 1.23 4.51
C THR A 305 -4.09 1.18 4.17
N GLY A 306 -3.21 1.78 4.99
CA GLY A 306 -1.76 1.56 4.90
C GLY A 306 -1.01 2.56 4.01
N ASP A 307 0.31 2.36 3.93
CA ASP A 307 1.30 3.15 3.22
C ASP A 307 1.55 4.55 3.79
N LEU A 308 2.44 4.59 4.79
CA LEU A 308 2.84 5.79 5.51
C LEU A 308 4.21 6.30 5.06
N VAL A 309 5.08 5.41 4.59
CA VAL A 309 6.48 5.70 4.24
C VAL A 309 6.62 6.07 2.78
N SER A 310 7.49 7.02 2.47
CA SER A 310 7.71 7.51 1.10
C SER A 310 8.33 6.51 0.11
N HIS A 311 8.34 6.88 -1.18
CA HIS A 311 8.74 6.06 -2.33
C HIS A 311 10.26 5.96 -2.58
N ASP A 312 11.11 6.44 -1.68
CA ASP A 312 12.57 6.37 -1.80
C ASP A 312 13.15 5.01 -1.38
N ILE A 313 12.59 3.93 -1.94
CA ILE A 313 12.83 2.54 -1.52
C ILE A 313 14.30 2.10 -1.58
N TRP A 314 15.15 2.80 -2.35
CA TRP A 314 16.59 2.53 -2.47
C TRP A 314 17.46 3.27 -1.44
N GLU A 315 16.88 4.19 -0.67
CA GLU A 315 17.55 5.03 0.33
C GLU A 315 16.90 4.87 1.73
N LEU A 316 16.22 3.76 1.96
CA LEU A 316 15.58 3.46 3.24
C LEU A 316 16.57 2.94 4.29
N THR A 317 16.25 3.21 5.55
CA THR A 317 16.81 2.54 6.72
C THR A 317 15.65 2.08 7.60
N GLU A 318 15.85 1.03 8.40
CA GLU A 318 14.83 0.57 9.36
C GLU A 318 14.35 1.71 10.29
N SER A 319 15.28 2.55 10.75
CA SER A 319 14.96 3.71 11.60
C SER A 319 14.08 4.73 10.90
N TYR A 320 14.30 4.96 9.60
CA TYR A 320 13.52 5.89 8.81
C TYR A 320 12.08 5.39 8.61
N VAL A 321 11.93 4.14 8.18
CA VAL A 321 10.61 3.48 8.02
C VAL A 321 9.80 3.59 9.32
N VAL A 322 10.40 3.18 10.44
CA VAL A 322 9.76 3.26 11.77
C VAL A 322 9.39 4.70 12.14
N ALA A 323 10.28 5.66 11.87
CA ALA A 323 10.04 7.06 12.20
C ALA A 323 8.85 7.64 11.43
N GLU A 324 8.80 7.47 10.11
CA GLU A 324 7.70 7.98 9.29
C GLU A 324 6.36 7.33 9.65
N THR A 325 6.35 6.01 9.86
CA THR A 325 5.17 5.29 10.35
C THR A 325 4.65 5.88 11.66
N LEU A 326 5.51 6.06 12.67
CA LEU A 326 5.09 6.54 14.00
C LEU A 326 4.73 8.03 14.01
N VAL A 327 5.43 8.87 13.25
CA VAL A 327 5.09 10.30 13.07
C VAL A 327 3.72 10.44 12.41
N SER A 328 3.45 9.64 11.37
CA SER A 328 2.18 9.69 10.66
C SER A 328 1.02 9.31 11.60
N PHE A 329 1.13 8.21 12.36
CA PHE A 329 0.11 7.90 13.36
C PHE A 329 -0.06 8.98 14.44
N GLN A 330 1.04 9.63 14.85
CA GLN A 330 0.97 10.76 15.76
C GLN A 330 0.21 11.96 15.16
N GLN A 331 0.41 12.25 13.87
CA GLN A 331 -0.33 13.30 13.15
C GLN A 331 -1.82 12.96 13.07
N PHE A 332 -2.17 11.70 12.83
CA PHE A 332 -3.55 11.22 12.79
C PHE A 332 -4.20 11.41 14.15
N PHE A 333 -3.57 10.89 15.22
CA PHE A 333 -4.09 11.02 16.58
C PHE A 333 -4.35 12.48 16.97
N ASN A 334 -3.40 13.38 16.68
CA ASN A 334 -3.53 14.80 16.96
C ASN A 334 -4.65 15.47 16.13
N GLY A 335 -4.84 15.03 14.90
CA GLY A 335 -5.77 15.63 13.94
C GLY A 335 -7.21 15.17 14.08
N LEU A 336 -7.45 13.93 14.50
CA LEU A 336 -8.75 13.24 14.42
C LEU A 336 -9.77 13.59 15.50
N GLY A 337 -9.48 14.52 16.42
CA GLY A 337 -10.49 14.98 17.36
C GLY A 337 -10.96 13.92 18.38
N GLY A 338 -10.22 12.83 18.56
CA GLY A 338 -10.60 11.68 19.39
C GLY A 338 -11.35 10.56 18.63
N VAL A 339 -11.53 10.68 17.31
CA VAL A 339 -12.09 9.59 16.50
C VAL A 339 -11.12 8.42 16.47
N LYS A 340 -11.64 7.23 16.77
CA LYS A 340 -10.91 5.96 16.69
C LYS A 340 -10.68 5.58 15.23
N ILE A 341 -9.45 5.27 14.85
CA ILE A 341 -9.14 4.76 13.49
C ILE A 341 -8.68 3.31 13.57
N TYR A 342 -9.10 2.48 12.61
CA TYR A 342 -8.66 1.09 12.48
C TYR A 342 -7.70 0.99 11.29
N PRO A 343 -6.38 0.88 11.54
CA PRO A 343 -5.37 0.87 10.50
C PRO A 343 -5.06 -0.54 9.99
N THR A 344 -4.54 -0.65 8.78
CA THR A 344 -3.75 -1.79 8.29
C THR A 344 -2.36 -1.30 7.86
N LEU A 345 -1.44 -2.22 7.61
CA LEU A 345 -0.13 -1.93 7.03
C LEU A 345 -0.19 -2.08 5.51
N GLY A 346 0.56 -1.24 4.79
CA GLY A 346 0.83 -1.36 3.37
C GLY A 346 2.26 -1.79 3.04
N ASN A 347 2.56 -1.92 1.74
CA ASN A 347 3.84 -2.46 1.27
C ASN A 347 5.02 -1.51 1.55
N HIS A 348 4.77 -0.22 1.75
CA HIS A 348 5.79 0.74 2.20
C HIS A 348 6.02 0.71 3.72
N ASP A 349 5.15 0.10 4.51
CA ASP A 349 5.23 0.09 5.98
C ASP A 349 6.15 -1.04 6.52
N THR A 350 7.13 -1.45 5.72
CA THR A 350 8.00 -2.61 5.98
C THR A 350 9.47 -2.29 5.66
N PHE A 351 10.40 -2.98 6.34
CA PHE A 351 11.83 -2.88 6.03
C PHE A 351 12.50 -4.27 5.95
N PRO A 352 13.18 -4.61 4.83
CA PRO A 352 13.19 -3.89 3.54
C PRO A 352 11.79 -3.66 2.96
N HIS A 353 11.68 -2.68 2.05
CA HIS A 353 10.41 -2.34 1.40
C HIS A 353 9.75 -3.59 0.79
N ALA A 354 8.46 -3.78 1.09
CA ALA A 354 7.60 -4.88 0.67
C ALA A 354 8.08 -6.29 1.03
N PHE A 355 9.10 -6.44 1.88
CA PHE A 355 9.68 -7.74 2.22
C PHE A 355 9.06 -8.28 3.51
N THR A 356 7.90 -8.91 3.36
CA THR A 356 7.09 -9.44 4.46
C THR A 356 7.20 -10.97 4.52
N SER A 357 8.08 -11.46 5.38
CA SER A 357 8.17 -12.89 5.72
C SER A 357 6.99 -13.35 6.59
N PHE A 358 6.78 -14.67 6.70
CA PHE A 358 5.68 -15.24 7.49
C PHE A 358 6.09 -16.46 8.33
N PRO A 359 5.40 -16.75 9.47
CA PRO A 359 5.87 -17.71 10.48
C PRO A 359 6.12 -19.14 9.96
N ASN A 360 5.40 -19.56 8.93
CA ASN A 360 5.56 -20.89 8.33
C ASN A 360 6.91 -21.09 7.62
N GLN A 361 7.74 -20.04 7.51
CA GLN A 361 9.06 -20.08 6.84
C GLN A 361 10.24 -20.14 7.81
N ASN A 362 10.02 -20.07 9.13
CA ASN A 362 11.07 -19.98 10.15
C ASN A 362 12.07 -21.17 10.12
N GLY A 363 11.69 -22.31 9.53
CA GLY A 363 12.55 -23.48 9.37
C GLY A 363 13.33 -23.56 8.05
N VAL A 364 13.07 -22.65 7.10
CA VAL A 364 13.64 -22.67 5.74
C VAL A 364 14.57 -21.49 5.51
N LEU A 365 14.27 -20.34 6.13
CA LEU A 365 15.04 -19.10 6.00
C LEU A 365 16.24 -19.03 6.96
N PRO A 366 17.29 -18.28 6.62
CA PRO A 366 18.40 -18.02 7.54
C PRO A 366 17.98 -17.12 8.70
N ALA A 367 18.70 -17.19 9.82
CA ALA A 367 18.38 -16.45 11.05
C ALA A 367 18.41 -14.92 10.92
N ASN A 368 19.03 -14.39 9.85
CA ASN A 368 19.13 -12.96 9.55
C ASN A 368 18.12 -12.48 8.49
N ALA A 369 17.16 -13.32 8.09
CA ALA A 369 16.04 -12.88 7.25
C ALA A 369 15.21 -11.78 7.95
N SER A 370 14.43 -11.00 7.21
CA SER A 370 13.66 -9.86 7.72
C SER A 370 12.62 -10.20 8.80
N TYR A 371 12.32 -11.47 9.05
CA TYR A 371 11.34 -11.91 10.05
C TYR A 371 11.47 -11.28 11.44
N PRO A 372 12.65 -11.29 12.11
CA PRO A 372 12.80 -10.65 13.41
C PRO A 372 12.62 -9.13 13.33
N VAL A 373 12.97 -8.50 12.20
CA VAL A 373 12.77 -7.06 11.99
C VAL A 373 11.28 -6.74 11.92
N GLN A 374 10.51 -7.50 11.11
CA GLN A 374 9.07 -7.30 10.98
C GLN A 374 8.34 -7.51 12.32
N GLU A 375 8.63 -8.59 13.05
CA GLU A 375 7.98 -8.86 14.33
C GLU A 375 8.42 -7.91 15.45
N GLU A 376 9.72 -7.76 15.68
CA GLU A 376 10.24 -7.03 16.85
C GLU A 376 10.22 -5.51 16.65
N SER A 377 10.37 -5.04 15.41
CA SER A 377 10.66 -3.64 15.12
C SER A 377 9.53 -2.89 14.43
N ILE A 378 8.70 -3.55 13.62
CA ILE A 378 7.52 -2.95 12.98
C ILE A 378 6.26 -3.32 13.77
N TYR A 379 5.84 -4.60 13.78
CA TYR A 379 4.57 -5.04 14.38
C TYR A 379 4.46 -4.64 15.84
N GLN A 380 5.51 -4.85 16.64
CA GLN A 380 5.50 -4.45 18.04
C GLN A 380 5.35 -2.93 18.24
N LYS A 381 6.00 -2.11 17.40
CA LYS A 381 5.95 -0.64 17.53
C LYS A 381 4.60 -0.09 17.09
N VAL A 382 4.04 -0.58 15.99
CA VAL A 382 2.71 -0.16 15.53
C VAL A 382 1.62 -0.64 16.47
N ALA A 383 1.69 -1.87 16.98
CA ALA A 383 0.76 -2.38 17.99
C ALA A 383 0.76 -1.51 19.25
N ASN A 384 1.94 -1.18 19.77
CA ASN A 384 2.08 -0.29 20.92
C ASN A 384 1.50 1.10 20.63
N ALA A 385 1.75 1.66 19.44
CA ALA A 385 1.20 2.95 19.05
C ALA A 385 -0.33 2.92 18.99
N TRP A 386 -0.91 1.91 18.32
CA TRP A 386 -2.36 1.76 18.18
C TRP A 386 -3.04 1.50 19.52
N GLU A 387 -2.43 0.74 20.44
CA GLU A 387 -2.91 0.61 21.82
C GLU A 387 -2.87 1.96 22.56
N ASN A 388 -1.73 2.66 22.50
CA ASN A 388 -1.53 3.92 23.22
C ASN A 388 -2.50 5.02 22.75
N TYR A 389 -2.85 5.04 21.46
CA TYR A 389 -3.84 5.96 20.91
C TYR A 389 -5.30 5.55 21.19
N GLY A 390 -5.53 4.42 21.85
CA GLY A 390 -6.87 3.87 22.10
C GLY A 390 -7.56 3.33 20.85
N TRP A 391 -6.80 3.10 19.78
CA TRP A 391 -7.27 2.55 18.51
C TRP A 391 -7.43 1.05 18.55
N LEU A 392 -6.69 0.38 19.42
CA LEU A 392 -6.89 -1.02 19.76
C LEU A 392 -6.88 -1.17 21.27
N SER A 393 -7.63 -2.13 21.78
CA SER A 393 -7.44 -2.63 23.14
C SER A 393 -6.13 -3.41 23.23
N ALA A 394 -5.62 -3.60 24.45
CA ALA A 394 -4.40 -4.37 24.69
C ALA A 394 -4.44 -5.77 24.05
N SER A 395 -5.59 -6.45 24.08
CA SER A 395 -5.74 -7.77 23.45
C SER A 395 -5.75 -7.72 21.92
N GLU A 396 -6.37 -6.69 21.33
CA GLU A 396 -6.39 -6.49 19.87
C GLU A 396 -4.99 -6.11 19.36
N ALA A 397 -4.27 -5.24 20.09
CA ALA A 397 -2.88 -4.88 19.77
C ALA A 397 -1.93 -6.07 19.91
N GLN A 398 -2.09 -6.90 20.95
CA GLN A 398 -1.28 -8.11 21.11
C GLN A 398 -1.48 -9.11 19.96
N GLU A 399 -2.66 -9.13 19.34
CA GLU A 399 -2.97 -10.00 18.20
C GLU A 399 -2.09 -9.66 16.98
N VAL A 400 -1.87 -8.36 16.71
CA VAL A 400 -0.98 -7.86 15.64
C VAL A 400 0.40 -8.53 15.70
N VAL A 401 0.95 -8.67 16.91
CA VAL A 401 2.27 -9.28 17.13
C VAL A 401 2.16 -10.81 17.16
N SER A 402 1.21 -11.37 17.93
CA SER A 402 1.15 -12.80 18.19
C SER A 402 0.76 -13.66 16.98
N THR A 403 0.13 -13.07 15.96
CA THR A 403 -0.12 -13.75 14.68
C THR A 403 1.15 -13.92 13.86
N GLY A 404 2.19 -13.11 14.11
CA GLY A 404 3.40 -13.03 13.29
C GLY A 404 3.15 -12.50 11.87
N LEU A 405 1.97 -11.94 11.61
CA LEU A 405 1.52 -11.48 10.29
C LEU A 405 1.03 -10.03 10.30
N GLY A 406 1.05 -9.33 11.44
CA GLY A 406 0.47 -7.98 11.54
C GLY A 406 -1.05 -7.95 11.42
N ILE A 407 -1.71 -9.11 11.58
CA ILE A 407 -3.16 -9.28 11.43
C ILE A 407 -3.85 -9.10 12.79
N TYR A 408 -5.02 -8.46 12.80
CA TYR A 408 -5.87 -8.39 13.98
C TYR A 408 -7.35 -8.37 13.61
N ARG A 409 -8.20 -8.62 14.61
CA ARG A 409 -9.62 -8.27 14.55
C ARG A 409 -9.99 -7.35 15.70
N ALA A 410 -10.86 -6.40 15.43
CA ALA A 410 -11.37 -5.49 16.44
C ALA A 410 -12.88 -5.33 16.34
N VAL A 411 -13.52 -4.94 17.44
CA VAL A 411 -14.97 -4.65 17.44
C VAL A 411 -15.18 -3.15 17.66
N THR A 412 -15.95 -2.52 16.79
CA THR A 412 -16.32 -1.11 16.94
C THR A 412 -17.33 -0.92 18.08
N SER A 413 -17.51 0.34 18.51
CA SER A 413 -18.46 0.64 19.58
C SER A 413 -19.92 0.32 19.18
N GLU A 414 -20.18 0.29 17.87
CA GLU A 414 -21.45 -0.03 17.24
C GLU A 414 -21.66 -1.54 17.04
N GLY A 415 -20.62 -2.36 17.22
CA GLY A 415 -20.71 -3.83 17.11
C GLY A 415 -20.30 -4.42 15.76
N LEU A 416 -19.73 -3.61 14.87
CA LEU A 416 -19.09 -4.09 13.64
C LEU A 416 -17.76 -4.77 13.97
N VAL A 417 -17.46 -5.89 13.32
CA VAL A 417 -16.15 -6.52 13.37
C VAL A 417 -15.29 -5.97 12.23
N ILE A 418 -14.16 -5.37 12.56
CA ILE A 418 -13.10 -5.02 11.61
C ILE A 418 -12.09 -6.16 11.62
N ILE A 419 -11.72 -6.68 10.45
CA ILE A 419 -10.59 -7.59 10.30
C ILE A 419 -9.56 -6.90 9.42
N SER A 420 -8.37 -6.70 9.95
CA SER A 420 -7.24 -6.13 9.22
C SER A 420 -6.34 -7.24 8.74
N LEU A 421 -6.09 -7.31 7.42
CA LEU A 421 -5.20 -8.27 6.82
C LEU A 421 -3.93 -7.57 6.34
N ASN A 422 -2.78 -8.22 6.54
CA ASN A 422 -1.55 -7.82 5.90
C ASN A 422 -1.51 -8.43 4.49
N SER A 423 -1.71 -7.59 3.50
CA SER A 423 -1.79 -7.98 2.09
C SER A 423 -0.43 -8.16 1.42
N ASP A 424 0.66 -7.71 2.04
CA ASP A 424 2.00 -7.84 1.47
C ASP A 424 2.39 -9.30 1.27
N VAL A 425 1.80 -10.21 2.03
CA VAL A 425 2.05 -11.66 1.95
C VAL A 425 1.63 -12.28 0.61
N TRP A 426 0.91 -11.55 -0.24
CA TRP A 426 0.63 -11.92 -1.63
C TRP A 426 0.99 -10.84 -2.65
N TYR A 427 1.61 -9.75 -2.23
CA TYR A 427 2.08 -8.69 -3.13
C TYR A 427 3.24 -9.21 -3.99
N TYR A 428 3.26 -8.90 -5.28
CA TYR A 428 4.26 -9.45 -6.20
C TYR A 428 5.69 -9.01 -5.89
N PHE A 429 5.90 -7.81 -5.33
CA PHE A 429 7.24 -7.36 -4.96
C PHE A 429 7.76 -8.04 -3.68
N ASN A 430 6.87 -8.67 -2.91
CA ASN A 430 7.26 -9.45 -1.75
C ASN A 430 7.87 -10.79 -2.19
N LEU A 431 9.20 -10.84 -2.25
CA LEU A 431 9.90 -12.05 -2.69
C LEU A 431 9.64 -13.27 -1.79
N TYR A 432 9.25 -13.09 -0.52
CA TYR A 432 8.85 -14.19 0.35
C TYR A 432 7.58 -14.90 -0.12
N ALA A 433 6.68 -14.20 -0.80
CA ALA A 433 5.41 -14.74 -1.28
C ALA A 433 5.60 -15.80 -2.39
N TYR A 434 6.78 -15.84 -3.01
CA TYR A 434 7.11 -16.87 -4.01
C TYR A 434 7.51 -18.22 -3.41
N ILE A 435 7.80 -18.30 -2.11
CA ILE A 435 8.01 -19.58 -1.44
C ILE A 435 6.63 -20.23 -1.23
N GLY A 436 6.28 -21.19 -2.08
CA GLY A 436 4.94 -21.76 -2.11
C GLY A 436 3.92 -20.84 -2.80
N ALA A 437 4.34 -20.02 -3.77
CA ALA A 437 3.47 -19.13 -4.55
C ALA A 437 2.26 -19.85 -5.16
N ASN A 438 2.41 -21.14 -5.50
CA ASN A 438 1.31 -21.96 -6.04
C ASN A 438 0.78 -23.01 -5.04
N THR A 439 0.94 -22.76 -3.73
CA THR A 439 0.44 -23.60 -2.64
C THR A 439 -0.76 -22.95 -1.95
N VAL A 440 -1.76 -23.77 -1.57
CA VAL A 440 -2.95 -23.28 -0.86
C VAL A 440 -2.55 -22.75 0.52
N ASP A 441 -2.76 -21.45 0.74
CA ASP A 441 -2.56 -20.77 2.04
C ASP A 441 -1.18 -21.01 2.67
N ALA A 442 -0.10 -20.86 1.88
CA ALA A 442 1.28 -21.05 2.35
C ALA A 442 1.62 -20.18 3.57
N THR A 443 1.01 -18.99 3.66
CA THR A 443 1.24 -17.99 4.71
C THR A 443 0.46 -18.29 5.99
N GLY A 444 -0.68 -18.97 5.89
CA GLY A 444 -1.64 -19.18 6.99
C GLY A 444 -2.63 -18.01 7.19
N THR A 445 -2.49 -16.92 6.42
CA THR A 445 -3.37 -15.75 6.50
C THR A 445 -4.84 -16.12 6.26
N PHE A 446 -5.12 -16.96 5.27
CA PHE A 446 -6.50 -17.28 4.92
C PHE A 446 -7.14 -18.23 5.92
N ARG A 447 -6.38 -19.12 6.55
CA ARG A 447 -6.86 -19.93 7.69
C ARG A 447 -7.32 -19.04 8.84
N ILE A 448 -6.53 -18.02 9.21
CA ILE A 448 -6.88 -17.06 10.26
C ILE A 448 -8.15 -16.29 9.88
N LEU A 449 -8.20 -15.76 8.64
CA LEU A 449 -9.38 -15.05 8.13
C LEU A 449 -10.64 -15.91 8.19
N ILE A 450 -10.57 -17.15 7.70
CA ILE A 450 -11.70 -18.10 7.75
C ILE A 450 -12.16 -18.31 9.19
N ASP A 451 -11.23 -18.44 10.14
CA ASP A 451 -11.57 -18.66 11.54
C ASP A 451 -12.28 -17.45 12.16
N TYR A 452 -11.84 -16.23 11.84
CA TYR A 452 -12.52 -15.01 12.26
C TYR A 452 -13.91 -14.88 11.64
N LEU A 453 -14.05 -15.16 10.33
CA LEU A 453 -15.32 -15.08 9.62
C LEU A 453 -16.32 -16.14 10.11
N LEU A 454 -15.87 -17.36 10.40
CA LEU A 454 -16.70 -18.40 10.98
C LEU A 454 -17.19 -18.03 12.38
N GLU A 455 -16.34 -17.38 13.18
CA GLU A 455 -16.73 -16.87 14.49
C GLU A 455 -17.77 -15.76 14.37
N ALA A 456 -17.53 -14.75 13.53
CA ALA A 456 -18.45 -13.64 13.29
C ALA A 456 -19.80 -14.13 12.75
N GLU A 457 -19.80 -15.06 11.78
CA GLU A 457 -21.01 -15.69 11.24
C GLU A 457 -21.80 -16.43 12.33
N SER A 458 -21.12 -17.15 13.23
CA SER A 458 -21.78 -17.86 14.34
C SER A 458 -22.45 -16.93 15.36
N LYS A 459 -21.97 -15.68 15.44
CA LYS A 459 -22.49 -14.61 16.29
C LYS A 459 -23.43 -13.66 15.54
N ASN A 460 -23.70 -13.91 14.26
CA ASN A 460 -24.48 -13.03 13.38
C ASN A 460 -23.95 -11.58 13.34
N GLN A 461 -22.62 -11.42 13.36
CA GLN A 461 -21.96 -10.12 13.29
C GLN A 461 -21.67 -9.72 11.85
N ALA A 462 -21.74 -8.42 11.56
CA ALA A 462 -21.24 -7.87 10.31
C ALA A 462 -19.72 -7.74 10.36
N VAL A 463 -19.07 -7.92 9.21
CA VAL A 463 -17.63 -7.81 9.06
C VAL A 463 -17.27 -6.82 7.97
N TRP A 464 -16.32 -5.94 8.24
CA TRP A 464 -15.56 -5.21 7.22
C TRP A 464 -14.14 -5.76 7.18
N LEU A 465 -13.63 -5.98 5.96
CA LEU A 465 -12.25 -6.35 5.71
C LEU A 465 -11.47 -5.11 5.28
N ILE A 466 -10.37 -4.81 5.96
CA ILE A 466 -9.44 -3.76 5.56
C ILE A 466 -8.08 -4.40 5.25
N GLN A 467 -7.46 -3.96 4.16
CA GLN A 467 -6.12 -4.36 3.74
C GLN A 467 -5.57 -3.30 2.78
N HIS A 468 -4.33 -3.43 2.36
CA HIS A 468 -3.70 -2.42 1.50
C HIS A 468 -3.79 -2.82 0.02
N VAL A 469 -2.97 -3.80 -0.40
CA VAL A 469 -2.91 -4.34 -1.76
C VAL A 469 -4.21 -5.06 -2.10
N ASN A 470 -4.82 -4.66 -3.21
CA ASN A 470 -6.03 -5.27 -3.74
C ASN A 470 -5.75 -6.65 -4.37
N VAL A 471 -6.81 -7.44 -4.54
CA VAL A 471 -6.73 -8.82 -5.06
C VAL A 471 -7.06 -8.89 -6.57
N GLY A 472 -6.94 -7.76 -7.27
CA GLY A 472 -7.59 -7.46 -8.55
C GLY A 472 -8.59 -6.32 -8.35
N GLY A 473 -9.25 -5.86 -9.42
CA GLY A 473 -10.16 -4.70 -9.32
C GLY A 473 -9.64 -3.42 -9.97
N SER A 474 -8.33 -3.33 -10.17
CA SER A 474 -7.63 -2.19 -10.75
C SER A 474 -6.93 -2.59 -12.04
N THR A 475 -6.27 -1.62 -12.70
CA THR A 475 -5.33 -1.92 -13.80
C THR A 475 -4.06 -2.62 -13.33
N ASP A 476 -3.84 -2.66 -12.02
CA ASP A 476 -2.55 -3.00 -11.44
C ASP A 476 -2.54 -4.48 -11.03
N TYR A 477 -1.64 -5.21 -11.68
CA TYR A 477 -1.56 -6.65 -11.62
C TYR A 477 -0.52 -7.06 -10.58
N GLU A 478 -0.84 -6.82 -9.31
CA GLU A 478 0.19 -6.76 -8.27
C GLU A 478 0.03 -7.81 -7.17
N ALA A 479 -0.92 -8.73 -7.32
CA ALA A 479 -1.17 -9.81 -6.37
C ALA A 479 -0.94 -11.21 -6.98
N LEU A 480 -0.46 -12.15 -6.17
CA LEU A 480 -0.21 -13.52 -6.65
C LEU A 480 -1.52 -14.29 -6.90
N PRO A 481 -1.66 -15.00 -8.05
CA PRO A 481 -2.92 -15.60 -8.48
C PRO A 481 -3.56 -16.59 -7.48
N ALA A 482 -2.74 -17.42 -6.83
CA ALA A 482 -3.22 -18.41 -5.86
C ALA A 482 -3.89 -17.76 -4.64
N ALA A 483 -3.34 -16.65 -4.16
CA ALA A 483 -3.86 -15.92 -3.04
C ALA A 483 -5.17 -15.21 -3.41
N THR A 484 -5.22 -14.56 -4.58
CA THR A 484 -6.42 -13.86 -5.03
C THR A 484 -7.57 -14.81 -5.34
N ASP A 485 -7.29 -15.99 -5.90
CA ASP A 485 -8.31 -17.05 -6.12
C ASP A 485 -8.93 -17.49 -4.79
N LEU A 486 -8.11 -17.81 -3.79
CA LEU A 486 -8.60 -18.23 -2.48
C LEU A 486 -9.37 -17.10 -1.77
N TYR A 487 -8.87 -15.86 -1.79
CA TYR A 487 -9.59 -14.72 -1.24
C TYR A 487 -10.97 -14.57 -1.91
N TYR A 488 -11.04 -14.67 -3.24
CA TYR A 488 -12.28 -14.58 -3.99
C TYR A 488 -13.33 -15.61 -3.54
N GLN A 489 -12.91 -16.88 -3.36
CA GLN A 489 -13.80 -17.93 -2.86
C GLN A 489 -14.27 -17.70 -1.42
N ILE A 490 -13.42 -17.10 -0.58
CA ILE A 490 -13.77 -16.72 0.79
C ILE A 490 -14.83 -15.61 0.74
N ILE A 491 -14.65 -14.57 -0.08
CA ILE A 491 -15.66 -13.51 -0.24
C ILE A 491 -16.99 -14.07 -0.72
N ASP A 492 -16.98 -14.95 -1.73
CA ASP A 492 -18.20 -15.59 -2.22
C ASP A 492 -18.89 -16.37 -1.07
N ARG A 493 -18.16 -17.21 -0.34
CA ARG A 493 -18.72 -18.00 0.76
C ARG A 493 -19.29 -17.12 1.88
N PHE A 494 -18.60 -16.05 2.25
CA PHE A 494 -18.95 -15.21 3.40
C PHE A 494 -19.68 -13.92 3.02
N SER A 495 -20.23 -13.83 1.81
CA SER A 495 -20.95 -12.63 1.34
C SER A 495 -22.14 -12.20 2.19
N ASN A 496 -22.72 -13.12 2.96
CA ASN A 496 -23.77 -12.82 3.93
C ASN A 496 -23.25 -12.37 5.30
N THR A 497 -21.94 -12.35 5.54
CA THR A 497 -21.28 -11.90 6.78
C THR A 497 -20.46 -10.63 6.52
N ILE A 498 -19.70 -10.60 5.43
CA ILE A 498 -18.91 -9.46 4.97
C ILE A 498 -19.85 -8.38 4.39
N ARG A 499 -19.58 -7.11 4.69
CA ARG A 499 -20.35 -5.93 4.22
C ARG A 499 -19.55 -4.94 3.39
N GLY A 500 -18.23 -5.05 3.43
CA GLY A 500 -17.32 -4.20 2.67
C GLY A 500 -15.91 -4.75 2.70
N ASN A 501 -15.19 -4.55 1.60
CA ASN A 501 -13.76 -4.81 1.46
C ASN A 501 -13.12 -3.47 1.07
N PHE A 502 -12.10 -3.05 1.82
CA PHE A 502 -11.47 -1.75 1.67
C PHE A 502 -9.97 -1.95 1.43
N PHE A 503 -9.48 -1.27 0.39
CA PHE A 503 -8.12 -1.35 -0.14
C PHE A 503 -7.55 0.06 -0.35
N GLY A 504 -6.25 0.15 -0.59
CA GLY A 504 -5.54 1.35 -1.03
C GLY A 504 -4.64 1.03 -2.22
N HIS A 505 -3.37 1.39 -2.14
CA HIS A 505 -2.25 0.93 -2.97
C HIS A 505 -2.18 1.52 -4.38
N THR A 506 -3.27 1.49 -5.14
CA THR A 506 -3.27 1.96 -6.53
C THR A 506 -3.22 3.47 -6.65
N HIS A 507 -3.40 4.17 -5.52
CA HIS A 507 -3.53 5.63 -5.38
C HIS A 507 -4.74 6.27 -6.08
N GLU A 508 -5.42 5.52 -6.92
CA GLU A 508 -6.56 5.94 -7.72
C GLU A 508 -7.90 5.64 -7.02
N ASP A 509 -8.96 6.33 -7.45
CA ASP A 509 -10.31 6.08 -6.94
C ASP A 509 -11.02 4.99 -7.77
N GLU A 510 -10.96 3.76 -7.28
CA GLU A 510 -11.44 2.59 -8.01
C GLU A 510 -12.39 1.73 -7.18
N PHE A 511 -13.06 0.81 -7.87
CA PHE A 511 -13.84 -0.23 -7.24
C PHE A 511 -13.83 -1.50 -8.09
N GLY A 512 -14.14 -2.63 -7.46
CA GLY A 512 -14.37 -3.87 -8.19
C GLY A 512 -15.47 -4.73 -7.58
N VAL A 513 -16.11 -5.53 -8.42
CA VAL A 513 -17.24 -6.37 -8.03
C VAL A 513 -16.81 -7.83 -7.91
N PHE A 514 -17.18 -8.46 -6.80
CA PHE A 514 -17.08 -9.90 -6.61
C PHE A 514 -18.40 -10.57 -7.03
N TYR A 515 -18.30 -11.73 -7.65
CA TYR A 515 -19.40 -12.53 -8.18
C TYR A 515 -19.37 -13.97 -7.65
N ALA A 516 -20.55 -14.54 -7.43
CA ALA A 516 -20.70 -15.92 -7.01
C ALA A 516 -20.22 -16.92 -8.06
N ASN A 517 -19.90 -18.13 -7.62
CA ASN A 517 -19.54 -19.26 -8.49
C ASN A 517 -18.35 -18.92 -9.41
N ASN A 518 -17.30 -18.34 -8.82
CA ASN A 518 -16.05 -18.00 -9.50
C ASN A 518 -16.23 -17.09 -10.74
N ALA A 519 -17.15 -16.11 -10.65
CA ALA A 519 -17.49 -15.19 -11.74
C ALA A 519 -17.91 -15.82 -13.08
N THR A 520 -18.26 -17.10 -13.11
CA THR A 520 -18.72 -17.77 -14.35
C THR A 520 -19.94 -17.11 -14.99
N VAL A 521 -20.71 -16.37 -14.18
CA VAL A 521 -21.79 -15.48 -14.63
C VAL A 521 -21.62 -14.15 -13.89
N GLN A 522 -21.45 -13.05 -14.64
CA GLN A 522 -21.31 -11.70 -14.11
C GLN A 522 -22.58 -10.88 -14.37
N THR A 523 -23.54 -11.00 -13.47
CA THR A 523 -24.80 -10.23 -13.46
C THR A 523 -25.06 -9.61 -12.09
N ALA A 524 -26.04 -8.70 -12.03
CA ALA A 524 -26.51 -8.09 -10.79
C ALA A 524 -26.94 -9.13 -9.73
N GLN A 525 -27.49 -10.28 -10.15
CA GLN A 525 -27.95 -11.34 -9.25
C GLN A 525 -26.81 -12.19 -8.70
N SER A 526 -25.76 -12.37 -9.48
CA SER A 526 -24.54 -13.08 -9.06
C SER A 526 -23.55 -12.20 -8.32
N ALA A 527 -23.69 -10.87 -8.33
CA ALA A 527 -22.82 -9.97 -7.59
C ALA A 527 -23.01 -10.19 -6.08
N VAL A 528 -21.91 -10.43 -5.35
CA VAL A 528 -21.91 -10.82 -3.93
C VAL A 528 -21.04 -9.94 -3.04
N GLY A 529 -20.14 -9.14 -3.60
CA GLY A 529 -19.27 -8.26 -2.82
C GLY A 529 -18.77 -7.08 -3.64
N VAL A 530 -18.24 -6.08 -2.95
CA VAL A 530 -17.62 -4.89 -3.54
C VAL A 530 -16.29 -4.66 -2.84
N GLY A 531 -15.26 -4.37 -3.62
CA GLY A 531 -14.01 -3.80 -3.18
C GLY A 531 -13.99 -2.30 -3.45
N TYR A 532 -13.75 -1.51 -2.41
CA TYR A 532 -13.51 -0.07 -2.52
C TYR A 532 -12.01 0.16 -2.44
N ILE A 533 -11.41 0.63 -3.53
CA ILE A 533 -9.98 0.91 -3.64
C ILE A 533 -9.83 2.43 -3.48
N MET A 534 -9.17 2.83 -2.41
CA MET A 534 -9.20 4.20 -1.92
C MET A 534 -8.17 5.07 -2.64
N PRO A 535 -8.55 6.27 -3.12
CA PRO A 535 -7.57 7.20 -3.65
C PRO A 535 -6.61 7.68 -2.56
N SER A 536 -5.37 7.94 -2.95
CA SER A 536 -4.31 8.33 -2.02
C SER A 536 -4.38 9.77 -1.54
N VAL A 537 -3.82 10.03 -0.36
CA VAL A 537 -3.45 11.39 0.07
C VAL A 537 -2.20 11.86 -0.68
N THR A 538 -1.26 10.96 -0.95
CA THR A 538 -0.08 11.30 -1.75
C THR A 538 -0.47 11.80 -3.13
N THR A 539 0.34 12.71 -3.64
CA THR A 539 0.24 13.22 -5.01
C THR A 539 1.06 12.36 -5.96
N TYR A 540 1.89 11.47 -5.40
CA TYR A 540 2.73 10.57 -6.16
C TYR A 540 1.87 9.48 -6.86
N THR A 541 1.98 9.24 -8.16
CA THR A 541 2.55 10.16 -9.15
C THR A 541 1.42 10.75 -9.97
N ASN A 542 1.51 12.05 -10.26
CA ASN A 542 0.58 12.72 -11.15
C ASN A 542 -0.88 12.55 -10.71
N LEU A 543 -1.15 12.73 -9.42
CA LEU A 543 -2.50 12.69 -8.87
C LEU A 543 -2.74 13.90 -7.96
N ASN A 544 -4.01 14.29 -7.84
CA ASN A 544 -4.42 15.18 -6.75
C ASN A 544 -4.40 14.42 -5.41
N ALA A 545 -4.48 15.12 -4.27
CA ALA A 545 -4.65 14.46 -2.97
C ALA A 545 -6.14 14.17 -2.72
N GLY A 546 -6.48 13.04 -2.10
CA GLY A 546 -7.86 12.60 -1.86
C GLY A 546 -8.13 12.10 -0.44
N PHE A 547 -9.39 12.24 0.01
CA PHE A 547 -9.92 11.47 1.14
C PHE A 547 -11.42 11.19 0.94
N ARG A 548 -11.97 10.27 1.72
CA ARG A 548 -13.38 9.88 1.63
C ARG A 548 -14.01 9.70 2.99
N TYR A 549 -15.33 9.84 3.05
CA TYR A 549 -16.11 9.22 4.12
C TYR A 549 -17.31 8.47 3.56
N TYR A 550 -17.79 7.51 4.34
CA TYR A 550 -18.96 6.70 4.02
C TYR A 550 -20.13 7.10 4.92
N LEU A 551 -21.33 7.07 4.33
CA LEU A 551 -22.57 6.96 5.09
C LEU A 551 -22.91 5.49 5.23
N VAL A 552 -23.14 5.00 6.44
CA VAL A 552 -23.28 3.57 6.73
C VAL A 552 -24.57 3.32 7.52
N ASP A 553 -25.31 2.28 7.14
CA ASP A 553 -26.49 1.86 7.90
C ASP A 553 -26.06 1.35 9.28
N PRO A 554 -26.54 1.95 10.39
CA PRO A 554 -26.12 1.55 11.73
C PRO A 554 -26.61 0.16 12.16
N ASP A 555 -27.60 -0.41 11.48
CA ASP A 555 -28.16 -1.73 11.80
C ASP A 555 -27.51 -2.84 10.97
N THR A 556 -27.12 -2.54 9.73
CA THR A 556 -26.61 -3.56 8.80
C THR A 556 -25.13 -3.44 8.48
N PHE A 557 -24.55 -2.27 8.72
CA PHE A 557 -23.20 -1.87 8.28
C PHE A 557 -22.97 -1.90 6.77
N ASP A 558 -24.07 -1.86 5.99
CA ASP A 558 -23.99 -1.67 4.55
C ASP A 558 -23.74 -0.19 4.23
N ILE A 559 -22.93 0.07 3.20
CA ILE A 559 -22.61 1.43 2.75
C ILE A 559 -23.83 2.01 2.02
N ILE A 560 -24.28 3.17 2.46
CA ILE A 560 -25.39 3.93 1.87
C ILE A 560 -24.87 4.94 0.84
N ASP A 561 -23.73 5.56 1.10
CA ASP A 561 -23.07 6.43 0.13
C ASP A 561 -21.56 6.48 0.39
N SER A 562 -20.82 6.82 -0.65
CA SER A 562 -19.37 7.05 -0.63
C SER A 562 -19.13 8.46 -1.15
N ILE A 563 -18.49 9.31 -0.35
CA ILE A 563 -18.35 10.74 -0.63
C ILE A 563 -16.87 11.12 -0.60
N THR A 564 -16.35 11.49 -1.77
CA THR A 564 -14.93 11.81 -1.97
C THR A 564 -14.71 13.31 -2.02
N TYR A 565 -13.57 13.73 -1.47
CA TYR A 565 -13.04 15.08 -1.57
C TYR A 565 -11.62 15.01 -2.11
N TYR A 566 -11.23 16.05 -2.83
CA TYR A 566 -9.90 16.16 -3.42
C TYR A 566 -9.31 17.55 -3.20
N ALA A 567 -7.98 17.66 -3.24
CA ALA A 567 -7.27 18.93 -3.27
C ALA A 567 -6.52 19.05 -4.59
N ASN A 568 -6.86 20.08 -5.38
CA ASN A 568 -6.26 20.30 -6.70
C ASN A 568 -4.83 20.85 -6.60
N VAL A 569 -3.84 19.97 -6.75
CA VAL A 569 -2.41 20.22 -6.51
C VAL A 569 -1.83 21.27 -7.47
N SER A 570 -2.48 21.52 -8.61
CA SER A 570 -2.11 22.65 -9.48
C SER A 570 -2.21 24.01 -8.78
N ASN A 571 -2.93 24.10 -7.65
CA ASN A 571 -3.11 25.33 -6.87
C ASN A 571 -2.13 25.50 -5.71
N THR A 572 -1.11 24.64 -5.55
CA THR A 572 -0.22 24.67 -4.37
C THR A 572 0.52 25.99 -4.18
N ASN A 573 0.82 26.71 -5.27
CA ASN A 573 1.38 28.06 -5.22
C ASN A 573 0.44 29.09 -4.57
N GLU A 574 -0.87 28.98 -4.81
CA GLU A 574 -1.87 29.82 -4.16
C GLU A 574 -2.06 29.41 -2.70
N TRP A 575 -2.12 28.11 -2.42
CA TRP A 575 -2.19 27.58 -1.06
C TRP A 575 -1.03 28.07 -0.20
N SER A 576 0.19 28.02 -0.73
CA SER A 576 1.40 28.51 -0.04
C SER A 576 1.29 29.99 0.35
N LYS A 577 0.70 30.83 -0.51
CA LYS A 577 0.47 32.26 -0.20
C LYS A 577 -0.59 32.45 0.89
N LYS A 578 -1.61 31.58 0.94
CA LYS A 578 -2.69 31.62 1.94
C LYS A 578 -2.32 30.92 3.25
N GLY A 579 -1.33 30.04 3.22
CA GLY A 579 -0.94 29.18 4.35
C GLY A 579 -1.93 28.04 4.63
N GLU A 580 -2.76 27.61 3.68
CA GLU A 580 -3.71 26.51 3.87
C GLU A 580 -4.09 25.88 2.52
N VAL A 581 -4.35 24.56 2.54
CA VAL A 581 -4.81 23.77 1.38
C VAL A 581 -6.32 23.95 1.19
N THR A 582 -6.74 24.19 -0.05
CA THR A 582 -8.18 24.16 -0.40
C THR A 582 -8.58 22.73 -0.74
N TRP A 583 -9.47 22.14 0.07
CA TRP A 583 -10.14 20.87 -0.22
C TRP A 583 -11.53 21.12 -0.81
N GLU A 584 -11.90 20.34 -1.81
CA GLU A 584 -13.13 20.51 -2.59
C GLU A 584 -13.94 19.22 -2.60
N TYR A 585 -15.27 19.35 -2.60
CA TYR A 585 -16.15 18.21 -2.84
C TYR A 585 -15.91 17.68 -4.24
N GLU A 586 -15.64 16.37 -4.34
CA GLU A 586 -15.43 15.74 -5.62
C GLU A 586 -16.75 15.16 -6.15
N TYR A 587 -17.29 14.14 -5.45
CA TYR A 587 -18.53 13.49 -5.82
C TYR A 587 -19.14 12.64 -4.67
N SER A 588 -20.39 12.21 -4.91
CA SER A 588 -21.11 11.19 -4.15
C SER A 588 -21.40 10.05 -5.11
N ALA A 589 -20.99 8.83 -4.77
CA ALA A 589 -21.17 7.67 -5.64
C ALA A 589 -22.63 7.49 -6.04
N ARG A 590 -23.56 7.66 -5.09
CA ARG A 590 -25.00 7.64 -5.39
C ARG A 590 -25.40 8.69 -6.42
N LYS A 591 -25.02 9.95 -6.21
CA LYS A 591 -25.46 11.05 -7.09
C LYS A 591 -24.85 10.96 -8.48
N THR A 592 -23.60 10.48 -8.58
CA THR A 592 -22.88 10.35 -9.84
C THR A 592 -23.36 9.17 -10.65
N TYR A 593 -23.50 8.00 -10.02
CA TYR A 593 -23.77 6.75 -10.74
C TYR A 593 -25.26 6.35 -10.77
N ASP A 594 -26.12 7.01 -9.99
CA ASP A 594 -27.59 6.95 -10.15
C ASP A 594 -28.21 8.36 -10.15
N PRO A 595 -27.86 9.21 -11.13
CA PRO A 595 -28.27 10.61 -11.15
C PRO A 595 -29.80 10.78 -11.29
N THR A 596 -30.50 9.73 -11.76
CA THR A 596 -31.95 9.74 -11.94
C THR A 596 -32.71 9.02 -10.82
N GLY A 597 -32.01 8.42 -9.84
CA GLY A 597 -32.62 7.67 -8.74
C GLY A 597 -33.40 6.43 -9.20
N LYS A 598 -32.98 5.81 -10.31
CA LYS A 598 -33.65 4.64 -10.91
C LYS A 598 -33.10 3.31 -10.40
N LEU A 599 -31.83 3.28 -9.97
CA LEU A 599 -31.18 2.06 -9.51
C LEU A 599 -31.44 1.83 -8.02
N LEU A 600 -31.51 2.91 -7.23
CA LEU A 600 -31.63 2.82 -5.78
C LEU A 600 -32.83 3.60 -5.25
N ALA A 601 -33.58 2.96 -4.35
CA ALA A 601 -34.50 3.70 -3.49
C ALA A 601 -33.73 4.68 -2.57
N PRO A 602 -34.38 5.74 -2.06
CA PRO A 602 -33.77 6.64 -1.08
C PRO A 602 -33.21 5.86 0.11
N ASN A 603 -31.95 6.15 0.48
CA ASN A 603 -31.22 5.49 1.57
C ASN A 603 -31.06 3.95 1.43
N ALA A 604 -31.26 3.36 0.25
CA ALA A 604 -30.93 1.95 0.01
C ALA A 604 -29.41 1.75 -0.11
N PRO A 605 -28.81 0.68 0.40
CA PRO A 605 -27.36 0.50 0.31
C PRO A 605 -26.83 0.43 -1.14
N LEU A 606 -25.56 0.81 -1.33
CA LEU A 606 -24.78 0.62 -2.55
C LEU A 606 -24.41 -0.87 -2.70
N THR A 607 -25.41 -1.70 -2.96
CA THR A 607 -25.28 -3.16 -3.04
C THR A 607 -24.31 -3.62 -4.15
N PRO A 608 -23.78 -4.86 -4.09
CA PRO A 608 -23.02 -5.42 -5.21
C PRO A 608 -23.77 -5.38 -6.55
N ALA A 609 -25.10 -5.57 -6.52
CA ALA A 609 -25.96 -5.48 -7.70
C ALA A 609 -25.98 -4.07 -8.30
N PHE A 610 -26.01 -3.04 -7.45
CA PHE A 610 -25.89 -1.64 -7.89
C PHE A 610 -24.55 -1.40 -8.58
N TRP A 611 -23.44 -1.79 -7.94
CA TRP A 611 -22.12 -1.60 -8.54
C TRP A 611 -21.94 -2.36 -9.85
N HIS A 612 -22.49 -3.57 -9.98
CA HIS A 612 -22.54 -4.25 -11.27
C HIS A 612 -23.30 -3.42 -12.34
N GLN A 613 -24.45 -2.83 -12.01
CA GLN A 613 -25.16 -1.95 -12.95
C GLN A 613 -24.34 -0.70 -13.32
N VAL A 614 -23.61 -0.13 -12.36
CA VAL A 614 -22.65 0.96 -12.66
C VAL A 614 -21.61 0.50 -13.68
N THR A 615 -21.04 -0.71 -13.52
CA THR A 615 -20.09 -1.22 -14.51
C THR A 615 -20.71 -1.44 -15.89
N GLU A 616 -21.99 -1.81 -16.00
CA GLU A 616 -22.70 -1.92 -17.30
C GLU A 616 -22.81 -0.56 -17.98
N GLU A 617 -23.15 0.48 -17.22
CA GLU A 617 -23.20 1.86 -17.73
C GLU A 617 -21.80 2.34 -18.16
N ILE A 618 -20.76 2.11 -17.35
CA ILE A 618 -19.38 2.43 -17.73
C ILE A 618 -18.98 1.70 -19.03
N TYR A 619 -19.40 0.45 -19.20
CA TYR A 619 -19.06 -0.35 -20.38
C TYR A 619 -19.75 0.16 -21.66
N THR A 620 -21.00 0.59 -21.55
CA THR A 620 -21.87 0.88 -22.70
C THR A 620 -22.06 2.37 -23.00
N ASN A 621 -21.72 3.25 -22.06
CA ASN A 621 -21.92 4.70 -22.17
C ASN A 621 -20.59 5.46 -22.04
N GLU A 622 -20.14 6.06 -23.14
CA GLU A 622 -18.86 6.76 -23.20
C GLU A 622 -18.73 7.89 -22.18
N ALA A 623 -19.79 8.67 -21.97
CA ALA A 623 -19.76 9.77 -21.02
C ALA A 623 -19.60 9.26 -19.57
N MET A 624 -20.14 8.08 -19.26
CA MET A 624 -19.95 7.46 -17.95
C MET A 624 -18.54 6.89 -17.80
N PHE A 625 -17.96 6.34 -18.86
CA PHE A 625 -16.55 5.93 -18.87
C PHE A 625 -15.61 7.12 -18.65
N GLU A 626 -15.81 8.23 -19.35
CA GLU A 626 -15.05 9.47 -19.14
C GLU A 626 -15.22 10.00 -17.71
N THR A 627 -16.45 10.00 -17.18
CA THR A 627 -16.72 10.41 -15.80
C THR A 627 -15.98 9.53 -14.80
N TYR A 628 -16.02 8.21 -14.96
CA TYR A 628 -15.27 7.28 -14.10
C TYR A 628 -13.76 7.53 -14.20
N THR A 629 -13.23 7.70 -15.41
CA THR A 629 -11.79 7.94 -15.65
C THR A 629 -11.33 9.24 -14.99
N ASP A 630 -12.09 10.33 -15.10
CA ASP A 630 -11.77 11.59 -14.45
C ASP A 630 -11.77 11.45 -12.91
N LEU A 631 -12.73 10.70 -12.34
CA LEU A 631 -12.79 10.50 -10.89
C LEU A 631 -11.69 9.57 -10.37
N ARG A 632 -11.38 8.52 -11.13
CA ARG A 632 -10.29 7.57 -10.86
C ARG A 632 -8.96 8.28 -10.65
N THR A 633 -8.63 9.25 -11.49
CA THR A 633 -7.39 10.03 -11.38
C THR A 633 -7.50 11.24 -10.43
N LYS A 634 -8.54 11.32 -9.61
CA LYS A 634 -8.85 12.49 -8.75
C LYS A 634 -8.88 13.81 -9.53
N LYS A 635 -9.41 13.79 -10.75
CA LYS A 635 -9.46 14.90 -11.72
C LYS A 635 -8.09 15.41 -12.16
N PHE A 636 -7.05 14.61 -12.03
CA PHE A 636 -5.76 14.94 -12.63
C PHE A 636 -5.81 14.81 -14.16
N ARG A 637 -5.27 15.81 -14.87
CA ARG A 637 -5.09 15.83 -16.33
C ARG A 637 -3.73 16.45 -16.65
N PRO A 638 -2.97 15.86 -17.59
CA PRO A 638 -3.10 16.32 -18.96
C PRO A 638 -3.81 15.27 -19.81
N TYR A 639 -4.81 15.71 -20.58
CA TYR A 639 -5.72 14.86 -21.35
C TYR A 639 -4.96 14.06 -22.43
N ALA A 640 -4.66 12.80 -22.14
CA ALA A 640 -4.38 11.80 -23.16
C ALA A 640 -5.65 10.95 -23.35
N PRO A 641 -6.16 10.79 -24.59
CA PRO A 641 -7.25 9.87 -24.84
C PRO A 641 -6.85 8.46 -24.39
N VAL A 642 -7.71 7.83 -23.58
CA VAL A 642 -7.53 6.45 -23.15
C VAL A 642 -7.48 5.55 -24.39
N THR A 643 -6.39 4.79 -24.53
CA THR A 643 -6.21 3.83 -25.60
C THR A 643 -7.21 2.66 -25.45
N GLY A 644 -7.45 1.92 -26.54
CA GLY A 644 -8.31 0.74 -26.48
C GLY A 644 -7.81 -0.32 -25.48
N LEU A 645 -6.50 -0.43 -25.27
CA LEU A 645 -5.90 -1.33 -24.29
C LEU A 645 -6.18 -0.87 -22.85
N GLU A 646 -5.92 0.41 -22.53
CA GLU A 646 -6.18 0.97 -21.20
C GLU A 646 -7.67 0.90 -20.85
N ARG A 647 -8.55 1.15 -21.83
CA ARG A 647 -9.98 0.95 -21.67
C ARG A 647 -10.29 -0.51 -21.32
N ASN A 648 -9.73 -1.48 -22.05
CA ASN A 648 -9.99 -2.88 -21.79
C ASN A 648 -9.49 -3.33 -20.39
N LEU A 649 -8.30 -2.88 -19.99
CA LEU A 649 -7.76 -3.12 -18.65
C LEU A 649 -8.71 -2.57 -17.58
N THR A 650 -9.15 -1.32 -17.74
CA THR A 650 -10.10 -0.67 -16.82
C THR A 650 -11.40 -1.48 -16.70
N LEU A 651 -12.01 -1.85 -17.84
CA LEU A 651 -13.29 -2.56 -17.85
C LEU A 651 -13.20 -3.97 -17.26
N CYS A 652 -12.10 -4.68 -17.51
CA CYS A 652 -11.83 -5.97 -16.87
C CYS A 652 -11.60 -5.81 -15.35
N GLY A 653 -10.90 -4.76 -14.92
CA GLY A 653 -10.59 -4.50 -13.52
C GLY A 653 -11.87 -4.46 -12.69
N LEU A 654 -12.84 -3.66 -13.13
CA LEU A 654 -14.14 -3.44 -12.48
C LEU A 654 -14.93 -4.72 -12.12
N ARG A 655 -14.68 -5.85 -12.82
CA ARG A 655 -15.49 -7.08 -12.68
C ARG A 655 -14.72 -8.33 -12.29
N SER A 656 -13.42 -8.23 -12.02
CA SER A 656 -12.61 -9.41 -11.80
C SER A 656 -12.28 -9.67 -10.33
N MET A 657 -11.86 -8.65 -9.57
CA MET A 657 -11.42 -8.75 -8.14
C MET A 657 -10.60 -10.02 -7.81
N SER A 658 -9.92 -10.58 -8.80
CA SER A 658 -9.15 -11.81 -8.78
C SER A 658 -8.27 -11.81 -10.02
N ILE A 659 -6.99 -12.08 -9.85
CA ILE A 659 -6.02 -12.05 -10.92
C ILE A 659 -6.31 -13.10 -12.01
N PRO A 660 -6.63 -14.37 -11.70
CA PRO A 660 -7.08 -15.35 -12.69
C PRO A 660 -8.31 -14.92 -13.51
N ILE A 661 -9.29 -14.27 -12.87
CA ILE A 661 -10.53 -13.82 -13.53
C ILE A 661 -10.24 -12.60 -14.42
N PHE A 662 -9.30 -11.75 -13.98
CA PHE A 662 -8.80 -10.62 -14.78
C PHE A 662 -8.08 -11.10 -16.04
N GLU A 663 -7.18 -12.09 -15.91
CA GLU A 663 -6.52 -12.74 -17.06
C GLU A 663 -7.52 -13.31 -18.06
N GLU A 664 -8.54 -14.02 -17.57
CA GLU A 664 -9.58 -14.59 -18.43
C GLU A 664 -10.33 -13.51 -19.21
N CYS A 665 -10.62 -12.38 -18.56
CA CYS A 665 -11.25 -11.22 -19.20
C CYS A 665 -10.36 -10.59 -20.30
N LEU A 666 -9.05 -10.47 -20.04
CA LEU A 666 -8.10 -9.92 -21.02
C LEU A 666 -7.85 -10.85 -22.22
N GLY A 667 -8.07 -12.16 -22.07
CA GLY A 667 -7.89 -13.14 -23.13
C GLY A 667 -6.45 -13.16 -23.68
N THR A 668 -6.28 -12.97 -24.99
CA THR A 668 -4.95 -13.00 -25.64
C THR A 668 -4.10 -11.75 -25.38
N MET A 669 -4.62 -10.74 -24.67
CA MET A 669 -3.86 -9.56 -24.27
C MET A 669 -2.94 -9.79 -23.06
N SER A 670 -2.99 -10.98 -22.45
CA SER A 670 -2.18 -11.42 -21.30
C SER A 670 -0.65 -11.44 -21.50
N SER A 671 -0.17 -11.38 -22.75
CA SER A 671 1.27 -11.56 -23.05
C SER A 671 2.13 -10.28 -23.02
N THR A 672 1.56 -9.11 -22.71
CA THR A 672 2.22 -7.81 -22.96
C THR A 672 2.65 -7.02 -21.71
N THR A 673 2.36 -7.45 -20.49
CA THR A 673 2.77 -6.71 -19.29
C THR A 673 3.97 -7.39 -18.62
N SER A 674 5.17 -6.97 -19.01
CA SER A 674 6.37 -7.13 -18.15
C SER A 674 6.19 -6.17 -16.96
N PHE A 675 6.32 -6.67 -15.72
CA PHE A 675 6.16 -5.88 -14.48
C PHE A 675 7.45 -5.18 -14.02
N LEU A 676 8.38 -4.99 -14.95
CA LEU A 676 9.60 -4.19 -14.85
C LEU A 676 9.89 -3.53 -16.20
#